data_AF-A0A8H5LS93-F1
#
_entry.id   AF-A0A8H5LS93-F1
#
_cell.length_a   1.000
_cell.length_b   1.000
_cell.length_c   1.000
_cell.angle_alpha   90.00
_cell.angle_beta   90.00
_cell.angle_gamma   90.00
#
_symmetry.space_group_name_H-M   'P 1'
#
loop_
_entity.id
_entity.type
_entity.pdbx_description
1 polymer ?
#
loop_
_entity_poly.entity_id
_entity_poly.type
_entity_poly.pdbx_seq_one_letter_code
_entity_poly.pdbx_strand_id
1 'polypeptide(L)'
;MFAVRRLRVVWVGGEGSAQIGEGCELARQKRAKYKACLFCAITRDFKASLSTTMANREDIVIVVMGCTGTGKSSLVRLLTGDSSVKVSDSLESETRAVKVVRFIDRTSRRNITIVDTPGFDDSRTDITDTIVLKEITAFMLNQYDNNRKVDGLVYLHRITDTRFGGQSNINLRMFQNLCGQDAYKNVVVLTTFWDQLNGTRLGEKRESELRTKIFSEPVQGGAIFMRHNRTMDSARKVLRHVLTLDPVDVQIVNEIRVQGKSLEETSAGSVHGEEVERLIAKHRQEITEIRKELSKVKEMTASTKRELEKLRNENKQKLARLENEKSDLKNGLEEETKMRKMLEVEAEKEGNLRKEWLLKRESRASIRSRGYDKRQLSLFEVPLDNPPPYEEALVSQDLSDGVFQFAYSDQYPPHIARIPSKYKTHVLDIFDFKSLLHTTVATFLLPDLTGLFDSNTVRTIDDLVYRNHRLHEKVRSETRRGPISQITLGMFHTKNIGHRSDWYTDAAFGQQQFTGVNPTTITLAPSRWVEEFEVVARDQGRDDITEILSSDPKALYVQDYSHFRTAVALPMDEEIKCDGRYGCSSVVLFHLEPNGMLHPLAITLDYKGSMQSSVTIINQRPESTTLGDESDDWPWRYAKMCAQVSDWFQHELVVHLVHTHLVEEVLIVAAHRTLPPSHIIFKLLEPHWTTTLSLNEDARNTLVPKIIVGMTAFTGRQACTFIKNAYSSFDWVGSYVPNDLERRGFPIEKLDDEKYHNYAYARNIFCMWEILRKFVGTVLEDTYAGGDQEVATDPAIAAFCGQVRSVDGGQLPSFPSVRTLDELIDFVTMCIHIASPQHTAVNYLQQYYQTFVPNKPAALYNPIPESLAELRNYGEDKLFSSLPDHRSREWLLMAQVPYLLSMEVAENGTILHYAATAVKSGATPAIRSAARVFKDDLELFAVTVSEYSDDLDDQQTPYHVLNPNRTAMSILI
;
A
#
# COMPACT_ATOMS: atom_id res chain seq x y z
N MET A 1 41.62 -31.81 -31.76
CA MET A 1 41.32 -32.83 -30.73
C MET A 1 40.11 -32.33 -29.96
N PHE A 2 38.92 -32.76 -30.40
CA PHE A 2 37.95 -33.62 -29.70
C PHE A 2 37.07 -32.83 -28.69
N ALA A 3 35.79 -32.47 -28.93
CA ALA A 3 34.60 -33.12 -29.52
C ALA A 3 33.69 -33.76 -28.41
N VAL A 4 32.38 -33.43 -28.35
CA VAL A 4 31.21 -34.19 -28.93
C VAL A 4 30.59 -35.14 -27.87
N ARG A 5 29.27 -35.48 -27.75
CA ARG A 5 28.04 -35.44 -28.56
C ARG A 5 26.79 -35.66 -27.67
N ARG A 6 25.66 -35.11 -28.14
CA ARG A 6 24.25 -35.59 -28.12
C ARG A 6 24.06 -37.13 -28.16
N LEU A 7 22.86 -37.59 -27.76
CA LEU A 7 22.00 -38.42 -28.64
C LEU A 7 20.51 -38.45 -28.22
N ARG A 8 19.65 -38.06 -29.17
CA ARG A 8 18.24 -38.44 -29.32
C ARG A 8 18.16 -39.83 -29.96
N VAL A 9 17.06 -40.56 -29.74
CA VAL A 9 16.49 -41.45 -30.77
C VAL A 9 14.97 -41.27 -30.80
N VAL A 10 14.47 -41.04 -32.02
CA VAL A 10 13.07 -41.06 -32.47
C VAL A 10 12.97 -42.18 -33.51
N TRP A 11 11.84 -42.90 -33.54
CA TRP A 11 11.12 -43.55 -34.68
C TRP A 11 10.39 -44.81 -34.19
N VAL A 12 9.06 -44.91 -34.21
CA VAL A 12 8.06 -45.01 -35.32
C VAL A 12 8.10 -46.36 -36.06
N GLY A 13 6.97 -47.09 -36.05
CA GLY A 13 6.54 -47.94 -37.18
C GLY A 13 5.90 -49.30 -36.87
N GLY A 14 4.63 -49.47 -37.29
CA GLY A 14 3.98 -50.71 -37.79
C GLY A 14 3.41 -51.69 -36.76
N GLU A 15 2.08 -51.89 -36.61
CA GLU A 15 1.06 -52.57 -37.46
C GLU A 15 1.16 -54.11 -37.57
N GLY A 16 0.02 -54.79 -37.35
CA GLY A 16 -0.28 -56.17 -37.81
C GLY A 16 -0.62 -57.21 -36.72
N SER A 17 -1.91 -57.41 -36.40
CA SER A 17 -2.76 -58.60 -36.77
C SER A 17 -2.58 -59.85 -35.87
N ALA A 18 -3.58 -60.22 -35.05
CA ALA A 18 -4.60 -61.30 -35.27
C ALA A 18 -4.01 -62.73 -35.14
N GLN A 19 -4.52 -63.76 -34.43
CA GLN A 19 -5.86 -64.20 -34.00
C GLN A 19 -5.73 -65.36 -32.96
N ILE A 20 -6.65 -65.38 -31.97
CA ILE A 20 -7.50 -66.50 -31.46
C ILE A 20 -6.87 -67.91 -31.33
N GLY A 21 -6.67 -68.49 -30.13
CA GLY A 21 -7.66 -69.22 -29.28
C GLY A 21 -7.28 -70.72 -29.30
N GLU A 22 -7.11 -71.49 -28.23
CA GLU A 22 -8.00 -71.90 -27.14
C GLU A 22 -7.16 -72.55 -26.02
N GLY A 23 -7.68 -72.63 -24.78
CA GLY A 23 -7.04 -73.45 -23.74
C GLY A 23 -7.44 -73.10 -22.32
N CYS A 24 -8.69 -73.37 -21.97
CA CYS A 24 -9.22 -73.36 -20.61
C CYS A 24 -8.40 -74.24 -19.65
N GLU A 25 -7.87 -73.66 -18.57
CA GLU A 25 -8.03 -74.09 -17.16
C GLU A 25 -6.95 -73.47 -16.26
N LEU A 26 -6.99 -72.15 -16.08
CA LEU A 26 -6.39 -71.52 -14.89
C LEU A 26 -6.92 -70.10 -14.63
N ALA A 27 -8.22 -69.88 -14.86
CA ALA A 27 -8.85 -68.57 -14.61
C ALA A 27 -10.30 -68.67 -14.10
N ARG A 28 -10.66 -69.80 -13.47
CA ARG A 28 -11.95 -70.05 -12.80
C ARG A 28 -11.95 -69.70 -11.29
N GLN A 29 -11.14 -68.70 -10.89
CA GLN A 29 -11.21 -68.06 -9.57
C GLN A 29 -11.28 -66.52 -9.60
N LYS A 30 -11.58 -65.90 -10.75
CA LYS A 30 -11.75 -64.43 -10.87
C LYS A 30 -12.89 -63.96 -11.80
N ARG A 31 -14.04 -64.66 -11.83
CA ARG A 31 -15.30 -64.15 -12.42
C ARG A 31 -16.51 -64.55 -11.57
N ALA A 32 -16.63 -63.90 -10.41
CA ALA A 32 -17.84 -63.88 -9.58
C ALA A 32 -17.92 -62.59 -8.74
N LYS A 33 -17.71 -61.42 -9.37
CA LYS A 33 -18.01 -60.11 -8.74
C LYS A 33 -18.33 -58.98 -9.74
N TYR A 34 -18.74 -59.33 -10.96
CA TYR A 34 -19.16 -58.40 -12.01
C TYR A 34 -20.36 -58.97 -12.78
N LYS A 35 -21.53 -58.96 -12.12
CA LYS A 35 -22.92 -59.01 -12.65
C LYS A 35 -23.88 -59.38 -11.50
N ALA A 36 -23.75 -58.68 -10.38
CA ALA A 36 -24.68 -58.69 -9.24
C ALA A 36 -24.45 -57.46 -8.33
N CYS A 37 -24.26 -56.28 -8.93
CA CYS A 37 -24.25 -55.02 -8.19
C CYS A 37 -24.92 -53.89 -9.00
N LEU A 38 -25.87 -54.25 -9.87
CA LEU A 38 -26.60 -53.31 -10.73
C LEU A 38 -28.11 -53.28 -10.40
N PHE A 39 -28.53 -53.84 -9.27
CA PHE A 39 -29.93 -53.78 -8.80
C PHE A 39 -30.10 -53.60 -7.28
N CYS A 40 -29.01 -53.34 -6.55
CA CYS A 40 -29.04 -52.97 -5.12
C CYS A 40 -28.33 -51.62 -4.84
N ALA A 41 -27.80 -50.98 -5.89
CA ALA A 41 -27.17 -49.66 -5.84
C ALA A 41 -28.15 -48.51 -6.17
N ILE A 42 -29.45 -48.80 -6.36
CA ILE A 42 -30.49 -47.83 -6.73
C ILE A 42 -31.51 -47.57 -5.59
N THR A 43 -31.39 -48.20 -4.42
CA THR A 43 -32.35 -47.98 -3.31
C THR A 43 -31.72 -47.75 -1.94
N ARG A 44 -30.42 -47.39 -1.87
CA ARG A 44 -29.74 -47.01 -0.62
C ARG A 44 -29.29 -45.54 -0.54
N ASP A 45 -29.24 -44.81 -1.65
CA ASP A 45 -28.83 -43.39 -1.68
C ASP A 45 -30.01 -42.39 -1.67
N PHE A 46 -31.25 -42.86 -1.56
CA PHE A 46 -32.44 -41.99 -1.47
C PHE A 46 -32.97 -41.79 -0.03
N LYS A 47 -32.18 -42.15 0.99
CA LYS A 47 -32.53 -41.96 2.42
C LYS A 47 -31.37 -41.47 3.30
N ALA A 48 -30.31 -40.93 2.69
CA ALA A 48 -29.24 -40.22 3.37
C ALA A 48 -29.21 -38.71 3.02
N SER A 49 -30.30 -38.20 2.45
CA SER A 49 -30.71 -36.82 2.69
C SER A 49 -31.60 -36.82 3.93
N LEU A 50 -31.24 -36.00 4.91
CA LEU A 50 -31.94 -35.70 6.17
C LEU A 50 -31.53 -36.54 7.39
N SER A 51 -30.26 -36.43 7.80
CA SER A 51 -29.92 -36.20 9.21
C SER A 51 -28.48 -35.70 9.38
N THR A 52 -28.38 -34.41 9.72
CA THR A 52 -27.32 -33.81 10.57
C THR A 52 -25.94 -33.51 9.94
N THR A 53 -25.79 -32.25 9.50
CA THR A 53 -24.61 -31.36 9.68
C THR A 53 -23.26 -32.02 10.00
N MET A 54 -22.35 -32.05 9.03
CA MET A 54 -20.92 -31.88 9.32
C MET A 54 -20.32 -30.91 8.29
N ALA A 55 -20.17 -29.67 8.73
CA ALA A 55 -19.35 -28.68 8.08
C ALA A 55 -17.93 -29.24 7.87
N ASN A 56 -17.33 -28.97 6.72
CA ASN A 56 -15.89 -29.01 6.53
C ASN A 56 -15.26 -28.07 7.58
N ARG A 57 -14.81 -28.60 8.73
CA ARG A 57 -14.10 -27.87 9.80
C ARG A 57 -12.65 -27.63 9.35
N GLU A 58 -12.42 -26.57 8.58
CA GLU A 58 -11.18 -26.46 7.80
C GLU A 58 -9.94 -25.94 8.55
N ASP A 59 -10.05 -25.18 9.65
CA ASP A 59 -8.88 -24.62 10.35
C ASP A 59 -8.88 -24.84 11.87
N ILE A 60 -7.74 -25.25 12.43
CA ILE A 60 -7.48 -25.41 13.87
C ILE A 60 -6.74 -24.17 14.41
N VAL A 61 -7.15 -23.64 15.56
CA VAL A 61 -6.53 -22.48 16.22
C VAL A 61 -5.95 -22.87 17.59
N ILE A 62 -4.64 -22.66 17.76
CA ILE A 62 -3.91 -22.94 19.00
C ILE A 62 -3.25 -21.66 19.49
N VAL A 63 -3.54 -21.25 20.73
CA VAL A 63 -2.93 -20.07 21.36
C VAL A 63 -1.90 -20.50 22.40
N VAL A 64 -0.67 -19.99 22.28
CA VAL A 64 0.46 -20.34 23.16
C VAL A 64 0.77 -19.19 24.10
N MET A 65 0.67 -19.42 25.41
CA MET A 65 0.85 -18.41 26.46
C MET A 65 1.86 -18.85 27.54
N GLY A 66 2.32 -17.90 28.35
CA GLY A 66 3.21 -18.14 29.49
C GLY A 66 4.26 -17.04 29.64
N CYS A 67 4.98 -17.04 30.77
CA CYS A 67 6.00 -16.04 31.07
C CYS A 67 7.10 -15.94 29.99
N THR A 68 7.79 -14.81 29.95
CA THR A 68 8.99 -14.64 29.12
C THR A 68 10.04 -15.72 29.42
N GLY A 69 10.66 -16.29 28.38
CA GLY A 69 11.70 -17.32 28.52
C GLY A 69 11.22 -18.76 28.78
N THR A 70 9.92 -19.05 28.76
CA THR A 70 9.39 -20.41 29.00
C THR A 70 9.46 -21.35 27.78
N GLY A 71 9.90 -20.85 26.61
CA GLY A 71 10.10 -21.64 25.39
C GLY A 71 8.95 -21.60 24.36
N LYS A 72 8.09 -20.56 24.40
CA LYS A 72 6.93 -20.40 23.49
C LYS A 72 7.34 -20.40 22.01
N SER A 73 8.18 -19.45 21.61
CA SER A 73 8.68 -19.34 20.23
C SER A 73 9.50 -20.56 19.81
N SER A 74 10.19 -21.23 20.76
CA SER A 74 10.90 -22.48 20.50
C SER A 74 9.95 -23.63 20.15
N LEU A 75 8.83 -23.75 20.86
CA LEU A 75 7.78 -24.74 20.56
C LEU A 75 7.14 -24.46 19.19
N VAL A 76 6.83 -23.20 18.90
CA VAL A 76 6.23 -22.79 17.62
C VAL A 76 7.18 -23.06 16.45
N ARG A 77 8.46 -22.69 16.57
CA ARG A 77 9.50 -22.99 15.57
C ARG A 77 9.65 -24.50 15.34
N LEU A 78 9.64 -25.29 16.41
CA LEU A 78 9.73 -26.75 16.32
C LEU A 78 8.51 -27.34 15.59
N LEU A 79 7.28 -26.89 15.87
CA LEU A 79 6.07 -27.42 15.23
C LEU A 79 5.96 -27.05 13.75
N THR A 80 6.37 -25.83 13.41
CA THR A 80 6.18 -25.24 12.07
C THR A 80 7.35 -25.54 11.13
N GLY A 81 8.56 -25.73 11.67
CA GLY A 81 9.80 -25.76 10.89
C GLY A 81 10.18 -24.40 10.31
N ASP A 82 9.48 -23.34 10.68
CA ASP A 82 9.65 -21.99 10.14
C ASP A 82 10.90 -21.32 10.75
N SER A 83 11.93 -21.13 9.94
CA SER A 83 13.18 -20.50 10.35
C SER A 83 13.04 -19.01 10.67
N SER A 84 11.95 -18.36 10.25
CA SER A 84 11.62 -16.96 10.54
C SER A 84 11.18 -16.74 12.00
N VAL A 85 10.73 -17.80 12.69
CA VAL A 85 10.42 -17.76 14.13
C VAL A 85 11.73 -17.73 14.90
N LYS A 86 12.18 -16.52 15.29
CA LYS A 86 13.44 -16.32 16.03
C LYS A 86 13.36 -16.92 17.44
N VAL A 87 14.38 -17.68 17.81
CA VAL A 87 14.58 -18.26 19.14
C VAL A 87 15.97 -17.82 19.56
N SER A 88 16.08 -16.92 20.54
CA SER A 88 17.38 -16.54 21.11
C SER A 88 17.57 -17.10 22.51
N ASP A 89 18.82 -17.42 22.85
CA ASP A 89 19.26 -17.72 24.21
C ASP A 89 19.65 -16.44 24.99
N SER A 90 19.28 -15.26 24.46
CA SER A 90 19.62 -13.96 25.07
C SER A 90 18.70 -13.62 26.26
N LEU A 91 19.17 -12.74 27.15
CA LEU A 91 18.45 -12.32 28.36
C LEU A 91 17.21 -11.45 28.06
N GLU A 92 17.02 -11.01 26.81
CA GLU A 92 15.92 -10.14 26.38
C GLU A 92 14.86 -10.92 25.57
N SER A 93 13.58 -10.67 25.86
CA SER A 93 12.45 -11.20 25.10
C SER A 93 12.47 -10.68 23.65
N GLU A 94 12.22 -11.54 22.65
CA GLU A 94 12.25 -11.15 21.23
C GLU A 94 10.87 -10.96 20.58
N THR A 95 9.82 -11.61 21.11
CA THR A 95 8.45 -11.49 20.57
C THR A 95 7.81 -10.21 21.08
N ARG A 96 7.56 -9.25 20.18
CA ARG A 96 7.03 -7.91 20.49
C ARG A 96 5.54 -7.73 20.21
N ALA A 97 4.96 -8.61 19.40
CA ALA A 97 3.55 -8.60 19.03
C ALA A 97 3.08 -10.05 18.83
N VAL A 98 1.77 -10.29 18.94
CA VAL A 98 1.15 -11.58 18.60
C VAL A 98 1.52 -11.99 17.16
N LYS A 99 2.18 -13.14 17.01
CA LYS A 99 2.54 -13.70 15.69
C LYS A 99 1.65 -14.89 15.36
N VAL A 100 1.05 -14.85 14.19
CA VAL A 100 0.21 -15.92 13.68
C VAL A 100 1.01 -16.72 12.66
N VAL A 101 1.25 -18.00 12.95
CA VAL A 101 1.93 -18.91 12.01
C VAL A 101 0.93 -19.96 11.54
N ARG A 102 0.80 -20.11 10.22
CA ARG A 102 -0.10 -21.08 9.59
C ARG A 102 0.70 -22.16 8.89
N PHE A 103 0.36 -23.41 9.12
CA PHE A 103 1.00 -24.54 8.44
C PHE A 103 0.02 -25.72 8.31
N ILE A 104 0.29 -26.59 7.33
CA ILE A 104 -0.48 -27.82 7.15
C ILE A 104 0.22 -28.94 7.90
N ASP A 105 -0.45 -29.54 8.88
CA ASP A 105 0.10 -30.70 9.57
C ASP A 105 0.14 -31.90 8.61
N ARG A 106 1.34 -32.44 8.37
CA ARG A 106 1.54 -33.51 7.37
C ARG A 106 0.83 -34.81 7.76
N THR A 107 0.55 -35.03 9.04
CA THR A 107 -0.06 -36.26 9.55
C THR A 107 -1.59 -36.20 9.51
N SER A 108 -2.19 -35.10 9.95
CA SER A 108 -3.65 -34.92 9.96
C SER A 108 -4.21 -34.28 8.69
N ARG A 109 -3.37 -33.66 7.86
CA ARG A 109 -3.73 -32.91 6.64
C ARG A 109 -4.68 -31.73 6.91
N ARG A 110 -4.70 -31.22 8.14
CA ARG A 110 -5.50 -30.06 8.57
C ARG A 110 -4.66 -28.79 8.59
N ASN A 111 -5.30 -27.65 8.35
CA ASN A 111 -4.68 -26.33 8.51
C ASN A 111 -4.57 -26.00 10.00
N ILE A 112 -3.36 -25.72 10.46
CA ILE A 112 -3.07 -25.34 11.85
C ILE A 112 -2.66 -23.87 11.87
N THR A 113 -3.35 -23.09 12.67
CA THR A 113 -3.01 -21.72 13.04
C THR A 113 -2.48 -21.75 14.46
N ILE A 114 -1.19 -21.52 14.66
CA ILE A 114 -0.58 -21.40 15.98
C ILE A 114 -0.19 -19.94 16.25
N VAL A 115 -0.52 -19.48 17.43
CA VAL A 115 -0.40 -18.07 17.82
C VAL A 115 0.68 -17.98 18.89
N ASP A 116 1.81 -17.39 18.53
CA ASP A 116 2.89 -17.08 19.48
C ASP A 116 2.63 -15.71 20.11
N THR A 117 2.32 -15.70 21.40
CA THR A 117 2.06 -14.44 22.12
C THR A 117 3.34 -13.91 22.75
N PRO A 118 3.47 -12.58 22.94
CA PRO A 118 4.45 -12.02 23.87
C PRO A 118 4.34 -12.70 25.25
N GLY A 119 5.45 -12.76 25.98
CA GLY A 119 5.44 -13.29 27.34
C GLY A 119 4.90 -12.26 28.33
N PHE A 120 4.08 -12.71 29.28
CA PHE A 120 3.79 -11.92 30.47
C PHE A 120 5.07 -11.77 31.31
N ASP A 121 5.21 -10.67 32.04
CA ASP A 121 6.43 -10.31 32.81
C ASP A 121 7.65 -10.10 31.89
N ASP A 122 7.48 -9.24 30.87
CA ASP A 122 8.56 -8.84 29.96
C ASP A 122 9.44 -7.75 30.60
N SER A 123 10.75 -7.96 30.63
CA SER A 123 11.71 -7.06 31.28
C SER A 123 11.98 -5.75 30.53
N ARG A 124 11.38 -5.57 29.35
CA ARG A 124 11.56 -4.40 28.49
C ARG A 124 10.71 -3.21 28.94
N THR A 125 11.20 -1.99 28.73
CA THR A 125 10.55 -0.76 29.22
C THR A 125 9.34 -0.31 28.41
N ASP A 126 9.10 -0.90 27.24
CA ASP A 126 8.09 -0.52 26.25
C ASP A 126 6.88 -1.48 26.16
N ILE A 127 6.91 -2.64 26.82
CA ILE A 127 5.82 -3.64 26.79
C ILE A 127 5.31 -3.89 28.19
N THR A 128 4.03 -3.58 28.42
CA THR A 128 3.32 -3.82 29.68
C THR A 128 2.41 -5.03 29.58
N ASP A 129 2.12 -5.69 30.70
CA ASP A 129 1.18 -6.82 30.73
C ASP A 129 -0.22 -6.41 30.23
N THR A 130 -0.60 -5.12 30.37
CA THR A 130 -1.79 -4.53 29.74
C THR A 130 -1.77 -4.66 28.22
N ILE A 131 -0.65 -4.34 27.58
CA ILE A 131 -0.50 -4.43 26.12
C ILE A 131 -0.58 -5.89 25.69
N VAL A 132 0.08 -6.80 26.42
CA VAL A 132 0.04 -8.25 26.14
C VAL A 132 -1.40 -8.78 26.24
N LEU A 133 -2.15 -8.38 27.28
CA LEU A 133 -3.55 -8.76 27.44
C LEU A 133 -4.42 -8.19 26.31
N LYS A 134 -4.20 -6.94 25.90
CA LYS A 134 -4.94 -6.29 24.80
C LYS A 134 -4.72 -7.01 23.48
N GLU A 135 -3.48 -7.35 23.11
CA GLU A 135 -3.19 -8.02 21.84
C GLU A 135 -3.78 -9.43 21.78
N ILE A 136 -3.66 -10.19 22.87
CA ILE A 136 -4.25 -11.53 22.97
C ILE A 136 -5.77 -11.46 22.83
N THR A 137 -6.38 -10.49 23.51
CA THR A 137 -7.84 -10.29 23.46
C THR A 137 -8.29 -9.88 22.07
N ALA A 138 -7.63 -8.91 21.45
CA ALA A 138 -7.94 -8.48 20.08
C ALA A 138 -7.86 -9.64 19.08
N PHE A 139 -6.84 -10.49 19.21
CA PHE A 139 -6.72 -11.69 18.39
C PHE A 139 -7.91 -12.64 18.59
N MET A 140 -8.25 -12.96 19.84
CA MET A 140 -9.35 -13.89 20.15
C MET A 140 -10.71 -13.36 19.69
N LEU A 141 -10.94 -12.06 19.83
CA LEU A 141 -12.14 -11.38 19.35
C LEU A 141 -12.22 -11.41 17.82
N ASN A 142 -11.09 -11.19 17.12
CA ASN A 142 -11.05 -11.30 15.66
C ASN A 142 -11.35 -12.72 15.18
N GLN A 143 -10.88 -13.76 15.87
CA GLN A 143 -11.23 -15.14 15.52
C GLN A 143 -12.74 -15.37 15.71
N TYR A 144 -13.29 -14.92 16.83
CA TYR A 144 -14.72 -15.03 17.12
C TYR A 144 -15.60 -14.30 16.08
N ASP A 145 -15.23 -13.07 15.72
CA ASP A 145 -15.95 -12.26 14.71
C ASP A 145 -15.92 -12.93 13.32
N ASN A 146 -14.90 -13.75 13.04
CA ASN A 146 -14.79 -14.58 11.83
C ASN A 146 -15.42 -15.98 11.99
N ASN A 147 -16.24 -16.19 13.02
CA ASN A 147 -16.90 -17.46 13.34
C ASN A 147 -15.92 -18.63 13.55
N ARG A 148 -14.71 -18.34 14.04
CA ARG A 148 -13.66 -19.32 14.38
C ARG A 148 -13.47 -19.37 15.89
N LYS A 149 -13.50 -20.58 16.44
CA LYS A 149 -13.30 -20.84 17.89
C LYS A 149 -11.88 -21.33 18.17
N VAL A 150 -11.47 -21.32 19.42
CA VAL A 150 -10.14 -21.78 19.85
C VAL A 150 -10.19 -23.28 20.11
N ASP A 151 -9.29 -24.05 19.50
CA ASP A 151 -9.19 -25.50 19.67
C ASP A 151 -8.28 -25.88 20.83
N GLY A 152 -7.22 -25.11 21.10
CA GLY A 152 -6.30 -25.38 22.19
C GLY A 152 -5.62 -24.15 22.77
N LEU A 153 -5.47 -24.16 24.10
CA LEU A 153 -4.77 -23.13 24.88
C LEU A 153 -3.55 -23.79 25.55
N VAL A 154 -2.33 -23.43 25.14
CA VAL A 154 -1.12 -24.05 25.66
C VAL A 154 -0.40 -23.08 26.59
N TYR A 155 -0.38 -23.37 27.89
CA TYR A 155 0.32 -22.55 28.90
C TYR A 155 1.69 -23.17 29.25
N LEU A 156 2.78 -22.45 28.98
CA LEU A 156 4.14 -22.93 29.19
C LEU A 156 4.72 -22.49 30.53
N HIS A 157 5.34 -23.42 31.25
CA HIS A 157 6.05 -23.16 32.51
C HIS A 157 7.37 -23.93 32.58
N ARG A 158 8.46 -23.28 33.03
CA ARG A 158 9.76 -23.95 33.18
C ARG A 158 9.78 -24.77 34.46
N ILE A 159 10.09 -26.06 34.36
CA ILE A 159 10.17 -26.92 35.55
C ILE A 159 11.39 -26.59 36.44
N THR A 160 12.36 -25.87 35.89
CA THR A 160 13.59 -25.43 36.59
C THR A 160 13.34 -24.31 37.58
N ASP A 161 12.23 -23.58 37.47
CA ASP A 161 11.90 -22.48 38.39
C ASP A 161 11.73 -23.03 39.82
N THR A 162 12.48 -22.45 40.77
CA THR A 162 12.53 -22.93 42.16
C THR A 162 11.35 -22.42 43.00
N ARG A 163 10.64 -21.40 42.51
CA ARG A 163 9.53 -20.74 43.20
C ARG A 163 8.50 -20.29 42.17
N PHE A 164 7.22 -20.43 42.50
CA PHE A 164 6.14 -19.78 41.78
C PHE A 164 5.89 -18.42 42.43
N GLY A 165 6.45 -17.36 41.81
CA GLY A 165 6.51 -16.01 42.41
C GLY A 165 5.17 -15.28 42.41
N GLY A 166 5.13 -14.10 43.05
CA GLY A 166 3.95 -13.24 43.08
C GLY A 166 3.46 -12.87 41.66
N GLN A 167 4.37 -12.46 40.78
CA GLN A 167 4.06 -12.12 39.38
C GLN A 167 3.53 -13.33 38.59
N SER A 168 4.14 -14.51 38.76
CA SER A 168 3.66 -15.74 38.10
C SER A 168 2.26 -16.15 38.54
N ASN A 169 1.87 -15.87 39.80
CA ASN A 169 0.50 -16.08 40.28
C ASN A 169 -0.50 -15.10 39.66
N ILE A 170 -0.10 -13.84 39.46
CA ILE A 170 -0.96 -12.84 38.80
C ILE A 170 -1.17 -13.23 37.34
N ASN A 171 -0.11 -13.60 36.62
CA ASN A 171 -0.17 -14.05 35.23
C ASN A 171 -1.04 -15.31 35.07
N LEU A 172 -0.94 -16.24 36.02
CA LEU A 172 -1.81 -17.43 36.03
C LEU A 172 -3.27 -17.06 36.28
N ARG A 173 -3.55 -16.17 37.24
CA ARG A 173 -4.93 -15.71 37.49
C ARG A 173 -5.51 -14.97 36.29
N MET A 174 -4.73 -14.13 35.61
CA MET A 174 -5.16 -13.48 34.36
C MET A 174 -5.48 -14.52 33.29
N PHE A 175 -4.62 -15.53 33.10
CA PHE A 175 -4.87 -16.63 32.17
C PHE A 175 -6.15 -17.43 32.53
N GLN A 176 -6.33 -17.79 33.79
CA GLN A 176 -7.50 -18.53 34.28
C GLN A 176 -8.80 -17.76 34.01
N ASN A 177 -8.83 -16.45 34.31
CA ASN A 177 -10.00 -15.60 34.08
C ASN A 177 -10.23 -15.30 32.59
N LEU A 178 -9.15 -15.26 31.79
CA LEU A 178 -9.25 -15.10 30.34
C LEU A 178 -9.89 -16.33 29.69
N CYS A 179 -9.47 -17.53 30.10
CA CYS A 179 -9.98 -18.80 29.60
C CYS A 179 -11.39 -19.10 30.11
N GLY A 180 -11.60 -19.02 31.42
CA GLY A 180 -12.80 -19.49 32.11
C GLY A 180 -12.90 -21.00 32.22
N GLN A 181 -13.78 -21.45 33.12
CA GLN A 181 -13.88 -22.87 33.51
C GLN A 181 -14.27 -23.78 32.34
N ASP A 182 -15.14 -23.31 31.43
CA ASP A 182 -15.60 -24.09 30.28
C ASP A 182 -14.48 -24.41 29.27
N ALA A 183 -13.45 -23.56 29.22
CA ALA A 183 -12.30 -23.72 28.32
C ALA A 183 -11.16 -24.55 28.93
N TYR A 184 -11.22 -24.91 30.22
CA TYR A 184 -10.13 -25.66 30.88
C TYR A 184 -9.89 -27.04 30.27
N LYS A 185 -10.93 -27.71 29.75
CA LYS A 185 -10.78 -28.96 28.99
C LYS A 185 -9.95 -28.81 27.70
N ASN A 186 -9.79 -27.57 27.21
CA ASN A 186 -8.97 -27.21 26.06
C ASN A 186 -7.58 -26.67 26.45
N VAL A 187 -7.26 -26.64 27.75
CA VAL A 187 -5.99 -26.15 28.26
C VAL A 187 -4.97 -27.28 28.40
N VAL A 188 -3.78 -27.06 27.82
CA VAL A 188 -2.59 -27.90 28.03
C VAL A 188 -1.57 -27.10 28.82
N VAL A 189 -1.27 -27.54 30.04
CA VAL A 189 -0.16 -27.01 30.83
C VAL A 189 1.11 -27.75 30.41
N LEU A 190 1.99 -27.07 29.70
CA LEU A 190 3.19 -27.63 29.12
C LEU A 190 4.42 -27.27 29.95
N THR A 191 5.01 -28.26 30.61
CA THR A 191 6.24 -28.07 31.40
C THR A 191 7.48 -28.23 30.52
N THR A 192 8.38 -27.25 30.53
CA THR A 192 9.57 -27.15 29.68
C THR A 192 10.87 -27.21 30.49
N PHE A 193 12.03 -27.36 29.84
CA PHE A 193 13.38 -27.37 30.45
C PHE A 193 13.69 -28.56 31.37
N TRP A 194 13.04 -29.71 31.17
CA TRP A 194 13.33 -30.95 31.91
C TRP A 194 14.77 -31.47 31.73
N ASP A 195 15.38 -31.15 30.59
CA ASP A 195 16.76 -31.49 30.24
C ASP A 195 17.81 -30.79 31.14
N GLN A 196 17.42 -29.75 31.89
CA GLN A 196 18.31 -28.98 32.76
C GLN A 196 18.23 -29.37 34.24
N LEU A 197 17.43 -30.39 34.60
CA LEU A 197 17.34 -30.86 35.98
C LEU A 197 18.36 -31.95 36.28
N ASN A 198 19.10 -31.79 37.38
CA ASN A 198 19.96 -32.83 37.94
C ASN A 198 19.12 -33.90 38.67
N GLY A 199 18.39 -34.71 37.91
CA GLY A 199 17.58 -35.85 38.40
C GLY A 199 16.06 -35.67 38.22
N THR A 200 15.38 -36.75 37.83
CA THR A 200 13.93 -36.77 37.51
C THR A 200 13.03 -36.54 38.72
N ARG A 201 13.44 -37.02 39.90
CA ARG A 201 12.63 -36.98 41.14
C ARG A 201 12.30 -35.56 41.60
N LEU A 202 13.20 -34.59 41.38
CA LEU A 202 12.95 -33.18 41.73
C LEU A 202 11.91 -32.54 40.79
N GLY A 203 12.02 -32.81 39.49
CA GLY A 203 11.05 -32.32 38.50
C GLY A 203 9.67 -32.94 38.69
N GLU A 204 9.60 -34.23 38.98
CA GLU A 204 8.34 -34.93 39.30
C GLU A 204 7.67 -34.37 40.55
N LYS A 205 8.46 -34.05 41.60
CA LYS A 205 7.94 -33.38 42.79
C LYS A 205 7.36 -32.00 42.43
N ARG A 206 8.08 -31.19 41.65
CA ARG A 206 7.62 -29.86 41.22
C ARG A 206 6.39 -29.91 40.33
N GLU A 207 6.33 -30.83 39.38
CA GLU A 207 5.16 -31.04 38.52
C GLU A 207 3.95 -31.47 39.36
N SER A 208 4.14 -32.34 40.35
CA SER A 208 3.08 -32.72 41.30
C SER A 208 2.60 -31.52 42.12
N GLU A 209 3.50 -30.67 42.61
CA GLU A 209 3.16 -29.44 43.32
C GLU A 209 2.43 -28.44 42.42
N LEU A 210 2.89 -28.23 41.18
CA LEU A 210 2.20 -27.38 40.19
C LEU A 210 0.79 -27.89 39.92
N ARG A 211 0.63 -29.20 39.72
CA ARG A 211 -0.65 -29.83 39.41
C ARG A 211 -1.64 -29.78 40.59
N THR A 212 -1.16 -29.97 41.82
CA THR A 212 -2.02 -30.10 43.01
C THR A 212 -2.27 -28.79 43.75
N LYS A 213 -1.36 -27.80 43.62
CA LYS A 213 -1.45 -26.53 44.36
C LYS A 213 -1.72 -25.32 43.47
N ILE A 214 -1.01 -25.21 42.34
CA ILE A 214 -0.98 -23.98 41.53
C ILE A 214 -2.03 -24.03 40.41
N PHE A 215 -2.07 -25.12 39.65
CA PHE A 215 -3.00 -25.37 38.55
C PHE A 215 -4.14 -26.31 38.95
N SER A 216 -4.42 -26.44 40.25
CA SER A 216 -5.43 -27.38 40.77
C SER A 216 -6.81 -27.14 40.14
N GLU A 217 -7.21 -25.89 39.98
CA GLU A 217 -8.49 -25.50 39.38
C GLU A 217 -8.58 -25.85 37.88
N PRO A 218 -7.64 -25.43 36.99
CA PRO A 218 -7.63 -25.89 35.60
C PRO A 218 -7.64 -27.42 35.47
N VAL A 219 -6.88 -28.11 36.31
CA VAL A 219 -6.79 -29.58 36.28
C VAL A 219 -8.12 -30.23 36.66
N GLN A 220 -8.83 -29.68 37.65
CA GLN A 220 -10.18 -30.14 38.00
C GLN A 220 -11.18 -29.86 36.86
N GLY A 221 -11.00 -28.76 36.11
CA GLY A 221 -11.77 -28.42 34.92
C GLY A 221 -11.38 -29.17 33.64
N GLY A 222 -10.46 -30.14 33.72
CA GLY A 222 -10.09 -31.00 32.60
C GLY A 222 -8.78 -30.64 31.89
N ALA A 223 -8.03 -29.65 32.36
CA ALA A 223 -6.72 -29.32 31.81
C ALA A 223 -5.72 -30.47 32.02
N ILE A 224 -4.89 -30.71 31.02
CA ILE A 224 -3.89 -31.78 31.08
C ILE A 224 -2.47 -31.24 31.23
N PHE A 225 -1.61 -32.00 31.91
CA PHE A 225 -0.18 -31.74 31.99
C PHE A 225 0.56 -32.57 30.93
N MET A 226 1.44 -31.91 30.20
CA MET A 226 2.36 -32.56 29.27
C MET A 226 3.78 -32.06 29.49
N ARG A 227 4.78 -32.92 29.22
CA ARG A 227 6.20 -32.57 29.32
C ARG A 227 6.78 -32.30 27.94
N HIS A 228 7.51 -31.20 27.78
CA HIS A 228 8.22 -30.85 26.57
C HIS A 228 9.73 -30.77 26.81
N ASN A 229 10.46 -31.64 26.11
CA ASN A 229 11.92 -31.77 26.24
C ASN A 229 12.65 -31.13 25.06
N ARG A 230 12.06 -30.09 24.46
CA ARG A 230 12.61 -29.39 23.27
C ARG A 230 12.83 -30.30 22.06
N THR A 231 12.06 -31.39 21.97
CA THR A 231 12.11 -32.32 20.85
C THR A 231 10.85 -32.24 19.99
N MET A 232 11.00 -32.51 18.69
CA MET A 232 9.88 -32.62 17.75
C MET A 232 8.84 -33.66 18.20
N ASP A 233 9.25 -34.78 18.78
CA ASP A 233 8.32 -35.82 19.26
C ASP A 233 7.40 -35.30 20.38
N SER A 234 7.98 -34.63 21.37
CA SER A 234 7.18 -34.04 22.47
C SER A 234 6.28 -32.91 21.98
N ALA A 235 6.71 -32.08 21.03
CA ALA A 235 5.87 -31.06 20.41
C ALA A 235 4.68 -31.66 19.63
N ARG A 236 4.94 -32.68 18.80
CA ARG A 236 3.89 -33.39 18.05
C ARG A 236 2.89 -34.12 18.93
N LYS A 237 3.28 -34.54 20.14
CA LYS A 237 2.34 -35.12 21.12
C LYS A 237 1.31 -34.07 21.57
N VAL A 238 1.75 -32.84 21.83
CA VAL A 238 0.85 -31.72 22.19
C VAL A 238 -0.11 -31.43 21.05
N LEU A 239 0.40 -31.28 19.82
CA LEU A 239 -0.44 -31.02 18.64
C LEU A 239 -1.48 -32.13 18.43
N ARG A 240 -1.07 -33.40 18.50
CA ARG A 240 -1.99 -34.55 18.37
C ARG A 240 -3.09 -34.55 19.42
N HIS A 241 -2.79 -34.14 20.65
CA HIS A 241 -3.81 -34.04 21.69
C HIS A 241 -4.80 -32.92 21.37
N VAL A 242 -4.32 -31.72 21.02
CA VAL A 242 -5.20 -30.58 20.70
C VAL A 242 -6.13 -30.89 19.52
N LEU A 243 -5.65 -31.63 18.53
CA LEU A 243 -6.46 -32.07 17.38
C LEU A 243 -7.65 -32.97 17.74
N THR A 244 -7.68 -33.55 18.95
CA THR A 244 -8.81 -34.38 19.44
C THR A 244 -9.86 -33.58 20.20
N LEU A 245 -9.61 -32.29 20.45
CA LEU A 245 -10.48 -31.45 21.25
C LEU A 245 -11.53 -30.75 20.40
N ASP A 246 -12.70 -30.50 20.98
CA ASP A 246 -13.74 -29.67 20.36
C ASP A 246 -13.46 -28.19 20.64
N PRO A 247 -13.63 -27.29 19.65
CA PRO A 247 -13.40 -25.86 19.85
C PRO A 247 -14.28 -25.24 20.95
N VAL A 248 -13.73 -24.27 21.68
CA VAL A 248 -14.39 -23.61 22.80
C VAL A 248 -14.34 -22.08 22.69
N ASP A 249 -15.37 -21.42 23.22
CA ASP A 249 -15.37 -19.97 23.43
C ASP A 249 -14.73 -19.68 24.79
N VAL A 250 -13.74 -18.79 24.79
CA VAL A 250 -13.06 -18.38 26.02
C VAL A 250 -13.85 -17.28 26.76
N GLN A 251 -13.74 -17.23 28.07
CA GLN A 251 -14.50 -16.31 28.92
C GLN A 251 -14.30 -14.84 28.54
N ILE A 252 -13.09 -14.39 28.20
CA ILE A 252 -12.86 -12.99 27.83
C ILE A 252 -13.64 -12.57 26.58
N VAL A 253 -13.81 -13.49 25.63
CA VAL A 253 -14.58 -13.26 24.41
C VAL A 253 -16.06 -13.18 24.77
N ASN A 254 -16.56 -14.07 25.63
CA ASN A 254 -17.94 -14.01 26.12
C ASN A 254 -18.21 -12.71 26.92
N GLU A 255 -17.29 -12.30 27.79
CA GLU A 255 -17.42 -11.08 28.58
C GLU A 255 -17.52 -9.83 27.70
N ILE A 256 -16.70 -9.75 26.64
CA ILE A 256 -16.70 -8.58 25.75
C ILE A 256 -17.81 -8.66 24.69
N ARG A 257 -17.98 -9.79 24.01
CA ARG A 257 -18.93 -9.93 22.88
C ARG A 257 -20.34 -10.27 23.30
N VAL A 258 -20.52 -11.04 24.37
CA VAL A 258 -21.85 -11.48 24.82
C VAL A 258 -22.36 -10.59 25.96
N GLN A 259 -21.49 -10.21 26.90
CA GLN A 259 -21.87 -9.40 28.06
C GLN A 259 -21.59 -7.89 27.87
N GLY A 260 -20.91 -7.50 26.79
CA GLY A 260 -20.65 -6.10 26.45
C GLY A 260 -19.69 -5.37 27.40
N LYS A 261 -18.88 -6.11 28.17
CA LYS A 261 -17.90 -5.53 29.10
C LYS A 261 -16.75 -4.88 28.34
N SER A 262 -16.24 -3.76 28.84
CA SER A 262 -14.93 -3.23 28.42
C SER A 262 -13.79 -4.13 28.91
N LEU A 263 -12.58 -3.99 28.34
CA LEU A 263 -11.44 -4.81 28.74
C LEU A 263 -11.11 -4.68 30.23
N GLU A 264 -11.21 -3.47 30.80
CA GLU A 264 -11.00 -3.20 32.24
C GLU A 264 -12.04 -3.92 33.11
N GLU A 265 -13.28 -4.06 32.64
CA GLU A 265 -14.39 -4.70 33.36
C GLU A 265 -14.41 -6.24 33.22
N THR A 266 -13.54 -6.81 32.37
CA THR A 266 -13.40 -8.27 32.25
C THR A 266 -12.79 -8.87 33.51
N SER A 267 -13.07 -10.14 33.77
CA SER A 267 -12.50 -10.83 34.93
C SER A 267 -10.96 -10.92 34.85
N ALA A 268 -10.39 -10.90 33.64
CA ALA A 268 -8.94 -10.87 33.45
C ALA A 268 -8.35 -9.46 33.58
N GLY A 269 -9.03 -8.45 33.04
CA GLY A 269 -8.62 -7.04 33.11
C GLY A 269 -8.72 -6.45 34.52
N SER A 270 -9.73 -6.85 35.30
CA SER A 270 -9.89 -6.39 36.68
C SER A 270 -8.77 -6.90 37.59
N VAL A 271 -8.29 -8.13 37.39
CA VAL A 271 -7.16 -8.70 38.13
C VAL A 271 -5.88 -7.89 37.89
N HIS A 272 -5.66 -7.42 36.65
CA HIS A 272 -4.52 -6.57 36.33
C HIS A 272 -4.70 -5.14 36.86
N GLY A 273 -5.90 -4.57 36.70
CA GLY A 273 -6.24 -3.24 37.23
C GLY A 273 -6.06 -3.13 38.75
N GLU A 274 -6.51 -4.12 39.51
CA GLU A 274 -6.33 -4.18 40.97
C GLU A 274 -4.85 -4.15 41.38
N GLU A 275 -3.97 -4.85 40.66
CA GLU A 275 -2.53 -4.85 40.99
C GLU A 275 -1.88 -3.51 40.61
N VAL A 276 -2.21 -2.95 39.44
CA VAL A 276 -1.73 -1.62 39.02
C VAL A 276 -2.13 -0.57 40.05
N GLU A 277 -3.36 -0.60 40.54
CA GLU A 277 -3.82 0.30 41.60
C GLU A 277 -3.09 0.09 42.94
N ARG A 278 -2.85 -1.17 43.33
CA ARG A 278 -2.08 -1.49 44.54
C ARG A 278 -0.67 -0.94 44.48
N LEU A 279 0.00 -1.06 43.32
CA LEU A 279 1.35 -0.53 43.10
C LEU A 279 1.38 1.01 43.08
N ILE A 280 0.38 1.66 42.48
CA ILE A 280 0.21 3.12 42.53
C ILE A 280 0.08 3.59 43.99
N ALA A 281 -0.78 2.95 44.78
CA ALA A 281 -0.99 3.29 46.18
C ALA A 281 0.30 3.15 47.00
N LYS A 282 1.02 2.03 46.81
CA LYS A 282 2.30 1.77 47.46
C LYS A 282 3.35 2.85 47.13
N HIS A 283 3.58 3.15 45.86
CA HIS A 283 4.60 4.14 45.47
C HIS A 283 4.20 5.58 45.86
N ARG A 284 2.90 5.93 45.86
CA ARG A 284 2.44 7.21 46.40
C ARG A 284 2.72 7.34 47.91
N GLN A 285 2.54 6.26 48.66
CA GLN A 285 2.87 6.21 50.09
C GLN A 285 4.37 6.36 50.32
N GLU A 286 5.20 5.61 49.60
CA GLU A 286 6.68 5.68 49.68
C GLU A 286 7.19 7.09 49.34
N ILE A 287 6.66 7.74 48.29
CA ILE A 287 7.00 9.13 47.95
C ILE A 287 6.62 10.10 49.08
N THR A 288 5.51 9.85 49.76
CA THR A 288 5.02 10.69 50.86
C THR A 288 5.91 10.53 52.10
N GLU A 289 6.30 9.30 52.42
CA GLU A 289 7.23 8.99 53.52
C GLU A 289 8.61 9.58 53.25
N ILE A 290 9.16 9.41 52.04
CA ILE A 290 10.44 10.01 51.65
C ILE A 290 10.37 11.55 51.70
N ARG A 291 9.25 12.17 51.31
CA ARG A 291 9.07 13.63 51.46
C ARG A 291 9.06 14.07 52.92
N LYS A 292 8.44 13.30 53.82
CA LYS A 292 8.45 13.59 55.27
C LYS A 292 9.87 13.49 55.83
N GLU A 293 10.62 12.46 55.48
CA GLU A 293 12.02 12.34 55.91
C GLU A 293 12.89 13.47 55.32
N LEU A 294 12.72 13.80 54.04
CA LEU A 294 13.39 14.96 53.41
C LEU A 294 13.01 16.29 54.04
N SER A 295 11.92 16.41 54.79
CA SER A 295 11.54 17.66 55.48
C SER A 295 12.23 17.86 56.83
N LYS A 296 12.82 16.79 57.41
CA LYS A 296 13.59 16.83 58.67
C LYS A 296 15.04 17.31 58.46
N VAL A 297 15.27 18.16 57.45
CA VAL A 297 16.58 18.55 56.87
C VAL A 297 17.64 18.99 57.89
N LYS A 298 17.24 19.49 59.06
CA LYS A 298 18.17 20.09 60.02
C LYS A 298 19.21 19.12 60.60
N GLU A 299 19.01 17.81 60.52
CA GLU A 299 19.90 16.79 61.13
C GLU A 299 20.50 15.78 60.13
N MET A 300 20.26 15.93 58.81
CA MET A 300 20.70 14.96 57.80
C MET A 300 21.98 15.35 57.07
N THR A 301 22.88 14.39 56.86
CA THR A 301 24.08 14.59 56.03
C THR A 301 23.72 14.77 54.55
N ALA A 302 24.57 15.49 53.81
CA ALA A 302 24.37 15.76 52.38
C ALA A 302 24.28 14.47 51.52
N SER A 303 24.94 13.38 51.93
CA SER A 303 24.89 12.09 51.24
C SER A 303 23.51 11.43 51.37
N THR A 304 22.97 11.37 52.59
CA THR A 304 21.63 10.78 52.86
C THR A 304 20.53 11.57 52.15
N LYS A 305 20.66 12.90 52.08
CA LYS A 305 19.72 13.74 51.33
C LYS A 305 19.70 13.41 49.83
N ARG A 306 20.88 13.25 49.21
CA ARG A 306 20.97 12.89 47.78
C ARG A 306 20.39 11.50 47.49
N GLU A 307 20.61 10.54 48.38
CA GLU A 307 20.08 9.18 48.23
C GLU A 307 18.54 9.15 48.33
N LEU A 308 17.96 9.88 49.29
CA LEU A 308 16.51 10.03 49.41
C LEU A 308 15.90 10.82 48.25
N GLU A 309 16.59 11.83 47.71
CA GLU A 309 16.17 12.54 46.49
C GLU A 309 16.18 11.64 45.25
N LYS A 310 17.20 10.78 45.11
CA LYS A 310 17.29 9.78 44.05
C LYS A 310 16.13 8.78 44.15
N LEU A 311 15.91 8.21 45.34
CA LEU A 311 14.83 7.23 45.58
C LEU A 311 13.44 7.86 45.36
N ARG A 312 13.26 9.15 45.72
CA ARG A 312 12.02 9.90 45.42
C ARG A 312 11.81 10.06 43.92
N ASN A 313 12.85 10.38 43.16
CA ASN A 313 12.74 10.55 41.71
C ASN A 313 12.48 9.21 41.00
N GLU A 314 13.12 8.13 41.43
CA GLU A 314 12.85 6.77 40.93
C GLU A 314 11.40 6.36 41.19
N ASN A 315 10.88 6.59 42.40
CA ASN A 315 9.48 6.28 42.72
C ASN A 315 8.49 7.18 41.95
N LYS A 316 8.82 8.44 41.70
CA LYS A 316 8.02 9.32 40.83
C LYS A 316 7.94 8.82 39.40
N GLN A 317 9.05 8.34 38.84
CA GLN A 317 9.08 7.77 37.48
C GLN A 317 8.25 6.48 37.40
N LYS A 318 8.37 5.59 38.40
CA LYS A 318 7.54 4.38 38.50
C LYS A 318 6.05 4.70 38.62
N LEU A 319 5.70 5.71 39.43
CA LEU A 319 4.33 6.17 39.59
C LEU A 319 3.74 6.68 38.27
N ALA A 320 4.47 7.53 37.54
CA ALA A 320 4.02 8.05 36.24
C ALA A 320 3.80 6.93 35.21
N ARG A 321 4.66 5.90 35.21
CA ARG A 321 4.52 4.73 34.31
C ARG A 321 3.25 3.92 34.62
N LEU A 322 2.98 3.66 35.91
CA LEU A 322 1.78 2.93 36.34
C LEU A 322 0.49 3.75 36.13
N GLU A 323 0.53 5.07 36.31
CA GLU A 323 -0.60 5.96 36.05
C GLU A 323 -0.95 6.00 34.55
N ASN A 324 0.04 5.95 33.67
CA ASN A 324 -0.17 5.78 32.23
C ASN A 324 -0.77 4.41 31.91
N GLU A 325 -0.25 3.33 32.48
CA GLU A 325 -0.79 1.98 32.27
C GLU A 325 -2.25 1.86 32.73
N LYS A 326 -2.59 2.47 33.88
CA LYS A 326 -3.98 2.59 34.35
C LYS A 326 -4.85 3.37 33.37
N SER A 327 -4.31 4.44 32.79
CA SER A 327 -5.02 5.23 31.79
C SER A 327 -5.24 4.44 30.49
N ASP A 328 -4.28 3.60 30.09
CA ASP A 328 -4.37 2.79 28.87
C ASP A 328 -5.38 1.65 29.01
N LEU A 329 -5.47 1.02 30.19
CA LEU A 329 -6.54 0.07 30.55
C LEU A 329 -7.93 0.70 30.40
N LYS A 330 -8.08 1.94 30.88
CA LYS A 330 -9.35 2.66 30.90
C LYS A 330 -9.76 3.21 29.53
N ASN A 331 -8.82 3.83 28.81
CA ASN A 331 -9.10 4.51 27.54
C ASN A 331 -9.07 3.56 26.33
N GLY A 332 -8.49 2.37 26.48
CA GLY A 332 -8.08 1.51 25.38
C GLY A 332 -9.20 1.01 24.46
N LEU A 333 -10.47 1.07 24.88
CA LEU A 333 -11.62 0.61 24.09
C LEU A 333 -12.90 1.47 24.19
N GLU A 334 -13.00 2.50 25.04
CA GLU A 334 -14.22 3.34 25.11
C GLU A 334 -14.59 3.98 23.75
N GLU A 335 -13.58 4.37 22.97
CA GLU A 335 -13.75 4.89 21.62
C GLU A 335 -14.19 3.79 20.63
N GLU A 336 -13.70 2.55 20.79
CA GLU A 336 -14.11 1.41 19.96
C GLU A 336 -15.53 0.93 20.31
N THR A 337 -15.91 0.95 21.59
CA THR A 337 -17.25 0.62 22.07
C THR A 337 -18.29 1.67 21.66
N LYS A 338 -17.94 2.97 21.68
CA LYS A 338 -18.79 4.03 21.12
C LYS A 338 -18.97 3.87 19.61
N MET A 339 -17.90 3.59 18.88
CA MET A 339 -17.95 3.37 17.44
C MET A 339 -18.80 2.13 17.10
N ARG A 340 -18.67 1.04 17.86
CA ARG A 340 -19.46 -0.19 17.66
C ARG A 340 -20.91 -0.08 18.10
N LYS A 341 -21.24 0.59 19.20
CA LYS A 341 -22.65 0.85 19.57
C LYS A 341 -23.37 1.63 18.47
N MET A 342 -22.67 2.54 17.78
CA MET A 342 -23.18 3.21 16.58
C MET A 342 -23.46 2.21 15.46
N LEU A 343 -22.52 1.30 15.17
CA LEU A 343 -22.64 0.28 14.12
C LEU A 343 -23.71 -0.78 14.41
N GLU A 344 -23.90 -1.17 15.67
CA GLU A 344 -24.94 -2.12 16.09
C GLU A 344 -26.35 -1.51 15.99
N VAL A 345 -26.51 -0.23 16.35
CA VAL A 345 -27.77 0.51 16.15
C VAL A 345 -28.10 0.63 14.65
N GLU A 346 -27.09 0.81 13.81
CA GLU A 346 -27.22 0.84 12.34
C GLU A 346 -27.64 -0.53 11.79
N ALA A 347 -26.99 -1.61 12.24
CA ALA A 347 -27.27 -2.98 11.82
C ALA A 347 -28.64 -3.48 12.32
N GLU A 348 -29.07 -3.08 13.51
CA GLU A 348 -30.40 -3.38 14.04
C GLU A 348 -31.50 -2.62 13.27
N LYS A 349 -31.23 -1.37 12.85
CA LYS A 349 -32.09 -0.64 11.91
C LYS A 349 -32.23 -1.37 10.57
N GLU A 350 -31.13 -1.80 9.98
CA GLU A 350 -31.16 -2.58 8.72
C GLU A 350 -31.86 -3.93 8.91
N GLY A 351 -31.63 -4.63 10.01
CA GLY A 351 -32.27 -5.90 10.34
C GLY A 351 -33.80 -5.77 10.52
N ASN A 352 -34.25 -4.69 11.15
CA ASN A 352 -35.66 -4.39 11.33
C ASN A 352 -36.32 -3.99 10.00
N LEU A 353 -35.67 -3.16 9.18
CA LEU A 353 -36.12 -2.83 7.82
C LEU A 353 -36.23 -4.09 6.95
N ARG A 354 -35.30 -5.04 7.09
CA ARG A 354 -35.31 -6.31 6.37
C ARG A 354 -36.40 -7.26 6.83
N LYS A 355 -36.70 -7.31 8.14
CA LYS A 355 -37.87 -8.05 8.68
C LYS A 355 -39.19 -7.44 8.21
N GLU A 356 -39.30 -6.13 8.20
CA GLU A 356 -40.48 -5.40 7.71
C GLU A 356 -40.71 -5.65 6.21
N TRP A 357 -39.61 -5.72 5.44
CA TRP A 357 -39.62 -6.09 4.03
C TRP A 357 -40.04 -7.56 3.80
N LEU A 358 -39.56 -8.50 4.63
CA LEU A 358 -39.95 -9.92 4.56
C LEU A 358 -41.43 -10.14 4.94
N LEU A 359 -41.94 -9.45 5.96
CA LEU A 359 -43.37 -9.48 6.33
C LEU A 359 -44.26 -8.87 5.24
N LYS A 360 -43.81 -7.80 4.57
CA LYS A 360 -44.47 -7.25 3.37
C LYS A 360 -44.43 -8.24 2.19
N ARG A 361 -43.40 -9.09 2.11
CA ARG A 361 -43.28 -10.14 1.08
C ARG A 361 -44.19 -11.34 1.37
N GLU A 362 -44.30 -11.77 2.61
CA GLU A 362 -45.18 -12.88 3.03
C GLU A 362 -46.67 -12.51 3.01
N SER A 363 -47.03 -11.27 3.38
CA SER A 363 -48.40 -10.76 3.19
C SER A 363 -48.78 -10.63 1.72
N ARG A 364 -47.84 -10.26 0.83
CA ARG A 364 -48.02 -10.32 -0.64
C ARG A 364 -48.12 -11.76 -1.16
N ALA A 365 -47.47 -12.73 -0.50
CA ALA A 365 -47.56 -14.15 -0.83
C ALA A 365 -48.88 -14.79 -0.36
N SER A 366 -49.45 -14.36 0.79
CA SER A 366 -50.73 -14.87 1.29
C SER A 366 -51.95 -14.33 0.53
N ILE A 367 -51.81 -13.19 -0.17
CA ILE A 367 -52.83 -12.65 -1.07
C ILE A 367 -52.88 -13.42 -2.40
N ARG A 368 -51.78 -14.11 -2.79
CA ARG A 368 -51.70 -14.94 -3.99
C ARG A 368 -52.17 -16.39 -3.82
N SER A 369 -52.49 -16.86 -2.61
CA SER A 369 -52.89 -18.25 -2.35
C SER A 369 -54.41 -18.50 -2.26
N ARG A 370 -55.25 -17.49 -2.57
CA ARG A 370 -56.70 -17.69 -2.73
C ARG A 370 -57.11 -17.64 -4.20
N GLY A 371 -57.18 -18.83 -4.80
CA GLY A 371 -57.91 -19.08 -6.04
C GLY A 371 -57.06 -19.73 -7.11
N TYR A 372 -56.98 -21.07 -7.11
CA TYR A 372 -57.80 -21.90 -7.99
C TYR A 372 -57.38 -23.36 -7.85
N ASP A 373 -58.32 -24.18 -7.41
CA ASP A 373 -58.26 -25.64 -7.43
C ASP A 373 -58.90 -26.13 -8.73
N LYS A 374 -58.17 -26.93 -9.53
CA LYS A 374 -58.56 -28.32 -9.84
C LYS A 374 -57.64 -28.98 -10.89
N ARG A 375 -56.92 -29.98 -10.38
CA ARG A 375 -56.82 -31.38 -10.87
C ARG A 375 -55.76 -31.78 -11.91
N GLN A 376 -54.90 -32.67 -11.38
CA GLN A 376 -54.23 -33.85 -11.96
C GLN A 376 -53.00 -33.61 -12.85
N LEU A 377 -51.76 -33.73 -12.36
CA LEU A 377 -50.98 -34.94 -11.99
C LEU A 377 -50.90 -36.00 -13.10
N SER A 378 -49.82 -35.97 -13.90
CA SER A 378 -48.78 -37.02 -13.98
C SER A 378 -47.86 -36.68 -15.17
N LEU A 379 -46.66 -36.20 -14.92
CA LEU A 379 -45.43 -36.98 -14.72
C LEU A 379 -44.83 -37.53 -16.03
N PHE A 380 -43.80 -36.79 -16.48
CA PHE A 380 -42.53 -37.19 -17.07
C PHE A 380 -42.48 -38.09 -18.31
N GLU A 381 -41.92 -37.55 -19.39
CA GLU A 381 -40.66 -38.02 -19.96
C GLU A 381 -39.92 -36.84 -20.62
N VAL A 382 -38.61 -36.76 -20.37
CA VAL A 382 -37.65 -35.77 -20.88
C VAL A 382 -36.94 -36.43 -22.08
N PRO A 383 -36.72 -35.76 -23.22
CA PRO A 383 -35.36 -35.24 -23.46
C PRO A 383 -35.23 -34.01 -24.37
N LEU A 384 -34.19 -33.22 -24.03
CA LEU A 384 -33.27 -32.45 -24.89
C LEU A 384 -33.90 -31.62 -26.02
N ASP A 385 -33.87 -30.29 -25.89
CA ASP A 385 -33.16 -29.41 -26.82
C ASP A 385 -33.30 -27.93 -26.42
N ASN A 386 -32.17 -27.21 -26.52
CA ASN A 386 -31.91 -25.76 -26.49
C ASN A 386 -32.82 -24.84 -25.64
N PRO A 387 -32.27 -24.01 -24.71
CA PRO A 387 -33.01 -22.87 -24.24
C PRO A 387 -33.15 -21.84 -25.39
N PRO A 388 -34.37 -21.43 -25.79
CA PRO A 388 -34.59 -20.19 -26.51
C PRO A 388 -34.49 -19.00 -25.52
N PRO A 389 -34.34 -17.78 -26.04
CA PRO A 389 -33.67 -16.68 -25.38
C PRO A 389 -34.47 -16.11 -24.20
N TYR A 390 -33.75 -15.64 -23.19
CA TYR A 390 -34.33 -14.83 -22.13
C TYR A 390 -34.89 -13.54 -22.76
N GLU A 391 -36.22 -13.45 -22.84
CA GLU A 391 -36.91 -12.18 -23.07
C GLU A 391 -36.68 -11.25 -21.88
N GLU A 392 -36.22 -10.04 -22.21
CA GLU A 392 -36.00 -8.92 -21.32
C GLU A 392 -37.30 -8.53 -20.60
N ALA A 393 -37.37 -8.82 -19.30
CA ALA A 393 -38.27 -8.12 -18.41
C ALA A 393 -37.63 -6.79 -18.01
N LEU A 394 -37.95 -5.75 -18.79
CA LEU A 394 -37.89 -4.33 -18.47
C LEU A 394 -37.78 -4.04 -16.96
N VAL A 395 -36.56 -3.78 -16.48
CA VAL A 395 -36.35 -3.05 -15.23
C VAL A 395 -36.26 -1.58 -15.61
N SER A 396 -37.39 -0.88 -15.47
CA SER A 396 -37.43 0.57 -15.53
C SER A 396 -36.62 1.19 -14.39
N GLN A 397 -35.57 1.92 -14.77
CA GLN A 397 -35.08 3.19 -14.19
C GLN A 397 -35.13 3.37 -12.66
N ASP A 398 -33.97 3.28 -12.04
CA ASP A 398 -33.48 4.28 -11.08
C ASP A 398 -32.00 4.53 -11.43
N LEU A 399 -31.77 5.46 -12.37
CA LEU A 399 -30.46 6.11 -12.47
C LEU A 399 -30.21 6.83 -11.13
N SER A 400 -28.95 6.89 -10.72
CA SER A 400 -28.47 7.23 -9.38
C SER A 400 -28.68 8.71 -8.95
N ASP A 401 -29.82 9.31 -9.27
CA ASP A 401 -30.10 10.76 -9.20
C ASP A 401 -30.00 11.42 -7.82
N GLY A 402 -29.59 10.68 -6.77
CA GLY A 402 -29.29 11.22 -5.45
C GLY A 402 -27.95 10.81 -4.83
N VAL A 403 -27.22 9.84 -5.39
CA VAL A 403 -26.07 9.20 -4.69
C VAL A 403 -24.72 9.75 -5.14
N PHE A 404 -24.50 9.86 -6.45
CA PHE A 404 -23.27 10.44 -7.01
C PHE A 404 -23.57 11.85 -7.51
N GLN A 405 -23.17 12.85 -6.73
CA GLN A 405 -23.38 14.26 -7.05
C GLN A 405 -22.02 14.97 -7.16
N PHE A 406 -21.93 15.93 -8.07
CA PHE A 406 -20.78 16.82 -8.15
C PHE A 406 -20.85 17.87 -7.02
N ALA A 407 -19.71 18.14 -6.41
CA ALA A 407 -19.47 19.32 -5.61
C ALA A 407 -18.59 20.29 -6.40
N TYR A 408 -18.86 21.58 -6.21
CA TYR A 408 -18.15 22.68 -6.82
C TYR A 408 -17.51 23.52 -5.74
N SER A 409 -16.28 23.96 -5.97
CA SER A 409 -15.57 24.78 -5.00
C SER A 409 -14.65 25.79 -5.67
N ASP A 410 -14.28 26.82 -4.93
CA ASP A 410 -13.27 27.77 -5.37
C ASP A 410 -11.86 27.16 -5.38
N GLN A 411 -11.64 26.10 -4.61
CA GLN A 411 -10.31 25.52 -4.35
C GLN A 411 -9.95 24.38 -5.32
N TYR A 412 -10.92 23.53 -5.66
CA TYR A 412 -10.71 22.35 -6.50
C TYR A 412 -11.68 22.32 -7.68
N PRO A 413 -11.30 21.66 -8.79
CA PRO A 413 -12.22 21.25 -9.86
C PRO A 413 -13.43 20.45 -9.35
N PRO A 414 -14.44 20.21 -10.20
CA PRO A 414 -15.57 19.37 -9.84
C PRO A 414 -15.11 18.00 -9.33
N HIS A 415 -15.74 17.53 -8.27
CA HIS A 415 -15.38 16.28 -7.61
C HIS A 415 -16.61 15.67 -6.92
N ILE A 416 -16.48 14.49 -6.32
CA ILE A 416 -17.62 13.86 -5.65
C ILE A 416 -18.02 14.63 -4.38
N ALA A 417 -19.31 14.96 -4.24
CA ALA A 417 -19.82 15.68 -3.07
C ALA A 417 -19.85 14.82 -1.81
N ARG A 418 -20.15 13.53 -1.96
CA ARG A 418 -20.14 12.55 -0.87
C ARG A 418 -19.88 11.16 -1.44
N ILE A 419 -18.89 10.46 -0.87
CA ILE A 419 -18.59 9.08 -1.24
C ILE A 419 -19.64 8.15 -0.64
N PRO A 420 -20.35 7.33 -1.44
CA PRO A 420 -21.29 6.34 -0.92
C PRO A 420 -20.55 5.25 -0.14
N SER A 421 -21.17 4.70 0.91
CA SER A 421 -20.53 3.73 1.81
C SER A 421 -19.93 2.52 1.10
N LYS A 422 -20.56 2.02 0.03
CA LYS A 422 -20.04 0.92 -0.82
C LYS A 422 -18.68 1.23 -1.46
N TYR A 423 -18.45 2.50 -1.82
CA TYR A 423 -17.23 2.97 -2.49
C TYR A 423 -16.25 3.64 -1.52
N LYS A 424 -16.62 3.72 -0.24
CA LYS A 424 -15.76 4.24 0.81
C LYS A 424 -14.90 3.08 1.31
N THR A 425 -13.63 3.10 0.92
CA THR A 425 -12.66 2.15 1.46
C THR A 425 -12.18 2.66 2.81
N HIS A 426 -12.08 1.79 3.81
CA HIS A 426 -11.62 2.21 5.12
C HIS A 426 -10.13 2.56 5.04
N VAL A 427 -9.71 3.65 5.70
CA VAL A 427 -8.31 4.14 5.71
C VAL A 427 -7.30 3.10 6.24
N LEU A 428 -7.77 2.01 6.86
CA LEU A 428 -6.94 0.88 7.32
C LEU A 428 -6.72 -0.19 6.23
N ASP A 429 -7.55 -0.20 5.18
CA ASP A 429 -7.49 -1.13 4.05
C ASP A 429 -6.82 -0.49 2.81
N ILE A 430 -6.75 0.84 2.78
CA ILE A 430 -5.98 1.61 1.80
C ILE A 430 -4.53 1.69 2.32
N PHE A 431 -3.54 1.60 1.43
CA PHE A 431 -2.15 1.89 1.74
C PHE A 431 -2.03 3.06 2.71
N ASP A 432 -1.15 2.92 3.70
CA ASP A 432 -1.14 3.57 5.01
C ASP A 432 -1.15 5.12 5.02
N PHE A 433 -2.23 5.72 4.52
CA PHE A 433 -2.49 7.17 4.50
C PHE A 433 -2.62 7.68 5.94
N LYS A 434 -3.04 6.80 6.87
CA LYS A 434 -2.98 7.07 8.30
C LYS A 434 -1.54 7.19 8.80
N SER A 435 -0.56 6.42 8.30
CA SER A 435 0.86 6.66 8.56
C SER A 435 1.41 7.89 7.86
N LEU A 436 0.91 8.28 6.69
CA LEU A 436 1.22 9.58 6.11
C LEU A 436 0.77 10.70 7.06
N LEU A 437 -0.50 10.69 7.47
CA LEU A 437 -1.03 11.67 8.41
C LEU A 437 -0.37 11.58 9.80
N HIS A 438 -0.20 10.39 10.37
CA HIS A 438 0.44 10.18 11.66
C HIS A 438 1.92 10.55 11.63
N THR A 439 2.63 10.35 10.51
CA THR A 439 4.05 10.74 10.38
C THR A 439 4.20 12.21 10.14
N THR A 440 3.33 12.83 9.34
CA THR A 440 3.28 14.29 9.23
C THR A 440 2.96 14.90 10.60
N VAL A 441 1.93 14.42 11.32
CA VAL A 441 1.57 14.87 12.67
C VAL A 441 2.66 14.56 13.71
N ALA A 442 3.33 13.40 13.63
CA ALA A 442 4.48 13.07 14.48
C ALA A 442 5.67 13.97 14.19
N THR A 443 5.88 14.39 12.94
CA THR A 443 6.88 15.40 12.55
C THR A 443 6.54 16.78 13.13
N PHE A 444 5.26 17.09 13.35
CA PHE A 444 4.81 18.30 14.06
C PHE A 444 4.98 18.21 15.59
N LEU A 445 4.98 17.01 16.19
CA LEU A 445 4.85 16.81 17.64
C LEU A 445 6.08 16.20 18.34
N LEU A 446 7.04 15.63 17.61
CA LEU A 446 8.23 14.98 18.19
C LEU A 446 9.49 15.86 18.00
N PRO A 447 10.00 16.49 19.06
CA PRO A 447 11.25 17.27 19.01
C PRO A 447 12.48 16.43 18.62
N ASP A 448 12.50 15.14 18.99
CA ASP A 448 13.66 14.25 18.83
C ASP A 448 13.97 13.84 17.36
N LEU A 449 13.05 14.01 16.42
CA LEU A 449 13.29 13.69 15.00
C LEU A 449 14.15 14.74 14.29
N THR A 450 14.22 15.96 14.80
CA THR A 450 15.10 17.03 14.28
C THR A 450 16.58 16.67 14.37
N GLY A 451 16.97 15.82 15.33
CA GLY A 451 18.35 15.37 15.52
C GLY A 451 18.91 14.48 14.41
N LEU A 452 18.06 13.86 13.57
CA LEU A 452 18.50 13.06 12.41
C LEU A 452 19.09 13.92 11.29
N PHE A 453 18.60 15.14 11.16
CA PHE A 453 19.03 16.14 10.20
C PHE A 453 19.67 17.33 10.93
N ASP A 454 20.34 17.09 12.07
CA ASP A 454 21.02 18.12 12.84
C ASP A 454 22.08 18.82 11.96
N SER A 455 21.82 20.09 11.65
CA SER A 455 22.63 20.93 10.74
C SER A 455 24.00 21.31 11.31
N ASN A 456 24.27 21.07 12.60
CA ASN A 456 25.49 21.57 13.25
C ASN A 456 26.79 20.97 12.68
N THR A 457 26.73 19.88 11.91
CA THR A 457 27.91 19.21 11.31
C THR A 457 27.93 19.20 9.78
N VAL A 458 26.91 19.71 9.10
CA VAL A 458 26.83 19.69 7.62
C VAL A 458 27.13 21.09 7.10
N ARG A 459 28.10 21.21 6.17
CA ARG A 459 28.51 22.51 5.60
C ARG A 459 28.64 22.50 4.08
N THR A 460 28.72 21.32 3.47
CA THR A 460 28.91 21.14 2.02
C THR A 460 27.84 20.21 1.45
N ILE A 461 27.72 20.18 0.13
CA ILE A 461 26.91 19.21 -0.61
C ILE A 461 27.46 17.80 -0.43
N ASP A 462 28.78 17.64 -0.35
CA ASP A 462 29.40 16.36 -0.05
C ASP A 462 29.03 15.84 1.35
N ASP A 463 28.91 16.73 2.34
CA ASP A 463 28.40 16.36 3.66
C ASP A 463 26.95 15.86 3.59
N LEU A 464 26.12 16.44 2.71
CA LEU A 464 24.75 15.98 2.47
C LEU A 464 24.70 14.60 1.81
N VAL A 465 25.56 14.37 0.81
CA VAL A 465 25.71 13.05 0.16
C VAL A 465 26.18 12.03 1.20
N TYR A 466 27.22 12.35 1.97
CA TYR A 466 27.72 11.49 3.05
C TYR A 466 26.63 11.22 4.10
N ARG A 467 25.87 12.23 4.52
CA ARG A 467 24.72 12.08 5.43
C ARG A 467 23.68 11.12 4.83
N ASN A 468 23.34 11.27 3.55
CA ASN A 468 22.42 10.39 2.83
C ASN A 468 22.90 8.93 2.85
N HIS A 469 24.15 8.69 2.46
CA HIS A 469 24.76 7.34 2.49
C HIS A 469 24.76 6.74 3.89
N ARG A 470 25.24 7.50 4.89
CA ARG A 470 25.29 7.07 6.29
C ARG A 470 23.92 6.71 6.84
N LEU A 471 22.88 7.49 6.50
CA LEU A 471 21.52 7.19 6.92
C LEU A 471 21.05 5.87 6.30
N HIS A 472 21.20 5.68 4.99
CA HIS A 472 20.87 4.40 4.33
C HIS A 472 21.64 3.21 4.91
N GLU A 473 22.94 3.34 5.16
CA GLU A 473 23.75 2.29 5.77
C GLU A 473 23.31 1.97 7.20
N LYS A 474 23.04 3.00 8.00
CA LYS A 474 22.49 2.86 9.35
C LYS A 474 21.14 2.12 9.31
N VAL A 475 20.27 2.47 8.37
CA VAL A 475 18.97 1.81 8.16
C VAL A 475 19.09 0.36 7.74
N ARG A 476 20.04 0.04 6.86
CA ARG A 476 20.28 -1.33 6.40
C ARG A 476 20.98 -2.20 7.44
N SER A 477 21.83 -1.61 8.29
CA SER A 477 22.55 -2.33 9.35
C SER A 477 21.73 -2.50 10.64
N GLU A 478 20.81 -1.57 10.93
CA GLU A 478 19.92 -1.65 12.09
C GLU A 478 18.72 -2.58 11.81
N THR A 479 18.75 -3.79 12.38
CA THR A 479 17.75 -4.82 12.13
C THR A 479 16.44 -4.66 12.93
N ARG A 480 16.26 -3.59 13.72
CA ARG A 480 15.10 -3.38 14.60
C ARG A 480 14.72 -1.91 14.70
N ARG A 481 13.51 -1.56 14.23
CA ARG A 481 12.90 -0.23 14.39
C ARG A 481 11.47 -0.36 14.90
N GLY A 482 11.05 0.58 15.74
CA GLY A 482 9.64 0.70 16.15
C GLY A 482 8.81 1.34 15.03
N PRO A 483 7.48 1.38 15.15
CA PRO A 483 6.60 1.86 14.07
C PRO A 483 6.93 3.27 13.59
N ILE A 484 7.22 4.20 14.51
CA ILE A 484 7.56 5.60 14.19
C ILE A 484 8.91 5.70 13.43
N SER A 485 9.89 4.87 13.79
CA SER A 485 11.18 4.84 13.09
C SER A 485 11.13 4.04 11.79
N GLN A 486 10.20 3.09 11.62
CA GLN A 486 9.95 2.46 10.33
C GLN A 486 9.35 3.43 9.31
N ILE A 487 8.45 4.33 9.72
CA ILE A 487 7.86 5.27 8.77
C ILE A 487 8.84 6.42 8.46
N THR A 488 9.49 6.99 9.46
CA THR A 488 10.37 8.17 9.29
C THR A 488 11.73 7.82 8.69
N LEU A 489 12.26 6.62 8.96
CA LEU A 489 13.53 6.16 8.38
C LEU A 489 13.32 5.11 7.29
N GLY A 490 12.07 4.79 6.95
CA GLY A 490 11.72 3.83 5.91
C GLY A 490 12.17 4.27 4.53
N MET A 491 12.14 5.59 4.28
CA MET A 491 12.65 6.24 3.07
C MET A 491 14.11 5.93 2.75
N PHE A 492 14.88 5.41 3.72
CA PHE A 492 16.30 5.09 3.54
C PHE A 492 16.56 3.58 3.36
N HIS A 493 15.53 2.73 3.28
CA HIS A 493 15.71 1.32 2.94
C HIS A 493 16.11 1.16 1.46
N THR A 494 15.32 1.75 0.58
CA THR A 494 15.55 1.77 -0.87
C THR A 494 16.53 2.87 -1.22
N LYS A 495 17.43 2.63 -2.18
CA LYS A 495 18.34 3.67 -2.67
C LYS A 495 17.56 4.82 -3.33
N ASN A 496 18.08 6.03 -3.22
CA ASN A 496 17.69 7.19 -4.02
C ASN A 496 18.83 7.65 -4.93
N ILE A 497 18.58 8.67 -5.77
CA ILE A 497 19.56 9.20 -6.73
C ILE A 497 20.84 9.71 -6.07
N GLY A 498 20.78 10.17 -4.82
CA GLY A 498 21.94 10.63 -4.05
C GLY A 498 22.96 9.54 -3.71
N HIS A 499 22.73 8.28 -4.13
CA HIS A 499 23.73 7.22 -4.10
C HIS A 499 24.66 7.19 -5.31
N ARG A 500 24.31 7.92 -6.37
CA ARG A 500 25.16 8.04 -7.55
C ARG A 500 26.20 9.14 -7.29
N SER A 501 27.42 8.97 -7.77
CA SER A 501 28.43 10.03 -7.70
C SER A 501 28.21 11.14 -8.72
N ASP A 502 27.41 10.86 -9.76
CA ASP A 502 27.16 11.71 -10.93
C ASP A 502 25.76 12.35 -10.94
N TRP A 503 25.03 12.30 -9.83
CA TRP A 503 23.61 12.75 -9.75
C TRP A 503 23.41 14.21 -10.19
N TYR A 504 24.44 15.04 -10.07
CA TYR A 504 24.41 16.45 -10.42
C TYR A 504 24.83 16.73 -11.87
N THR A 505 25.21 15.72 -12.65
CA THR A 505 25.71 15.91 -14.02
C THR A 505 24.61 16.34 -14.98
N ASP A 506 24.99 16.87 -16.14
CA ASP A 506 24.11 17.25 -17.24
C ASP A 506 23.40 16.03 -17.82
N ALA A 507 24.12 14.90 -17.93
CA ALA A 507 23.54 13.62 -18.32
C ALA A 507 22.42 13.16 -17.38
N ALA A 508 22.67 13.16 -16.06
CA ALA A 508 21.66 12.76 -15.08
C ALA A 508 20.46 13.74 -15.01
N PHE A 509 20.69 15.03 -15.25
CA PHE A 509 19.61 16.03 -15.30
C PHE A 509 18.77 15.93 -16.57
N GLY A 510 19.41 15.73 -17.73
CA GLY A 510 18.74 15.50 -19.01
C GLY A 510 17.94 14.20 -19.01
N GLN A 511 18.52 13.10 -18.52
CA GLN A 511 17.87 11.80 -18.47
C GLN A 511 16.57 11.80 -17.63
N GLN A 512 16.48 12.65 -16.59
CA GLN A 512 15.25 12.81 -15.81
C GLN A 512 14.06 13.33 -16.63
N GLN A 513 14.29 14.02 -17.75
CA GLN A 513 13.19 14.44 -18.65
C GLN A 513 12.58 13.27 -19.44
N PHE A 514 13.29 12.14 -19.51
CA PHE A 514 12.89 10.95 -20.24
C PHE A 514 12.46 9.79 -19.33
N THR A 515 13.09 9.63 -18.18
CA THR A 515 12.85 8.49 -17.26
C THR A 515 12.67 8.93 -15.80
N GLY A 516 12.54 10.24 -15.55
CA GLY A 516 12.22 10.79 -14.23
C GLY A 516 10.74 10.62 -13.85
N VAL A 517 10.32 11.37 -12.83
CA VAL A 517 8.92 11.41 -12.38
C VAL A 517 7.99 12.21 -13.28
N ASN A 518 8.55 13.07 -14.14
CA ASN A 518 7.80 13.85 -15.12
C ASN A 518 8.37 13.63 -16.54
N PRO A 519 8.18 12.44 -17.12
CA PRO A 519 8.71 12.13 -18.44
C PRO A 519 7.79 12.60 -19.58
N THR A 520 6.82 13.49 -19.32
CA THR A 520 5.65 13.72 -20.20
C THR A 520 5.49 15.15 -20.70
N THR A 521 6.35 16.08 -20.26
CA THR A 521 6.12 17.52 -20.52
C THR A 521 7.19 18.17 -21.38
N ILE A 522 8.32 17.51 -21.63
CA ILE A 522 9.32 17.99 -22.58
C ILE A 522 8.77 17.96 -24.01
N THR A 523 8.97 19.03 -24.77
CA THR A 523 8.46 19.18 -26.14
C THR A 523 9.55 19.64 -27.07
N LEU A 524 9.40 19.41 -28.37
CA LEU A 524 10.19 20.07 -29.40
C LEU A 524 10.09 21.58 -29.21
N ALA A 525 11.22 22.28 -29.22
CA ALA A 525 11.29 23.70 -28.94
C ALA A 525 10.57 24.50 -30.04
N PRO A 526 9.50 25.26 -29.72
CA PRO A 526 8.93 26.23 -30.63
C PRO A 526 9.97 27.30 -31.03
N SER A 527 9.85 27.85 -32.24
CA SER A 527 10.85 28.80 -32.77
C SER A 527 11.09 29.99 -31.85
N ARG A 528 10.05 30.49 -31.17
CA ARG A 528 10.16 31.59 -30.20
C ARG A 528 11.24 31.34 -29.15
N TRP A 529 11.35 30.10 -28.66
CA TRP A 529 12.30 29.77 -27.60
C TRP A 529 13.71 29.67 -28.15
N VAL A 530 13.87 29.06 -29.32
CA VAL A 530 15.15 29.02 -30.03
C VAL A 530 15.66 30.45 -30.30
N GLU A 531 14.79 31.33 -30.80
CA GLU A 531 15.11 32.74 -31.09
C GLU A 531 15.50 33.52 -29.83
N GLU A 532 14.75 33.41 -28.72
CA GLU A 532 15.10 34.09 -27.46
C GLU A 532 16.44 33.59 -26.90
N PHE A 533 16.68 32.28 -26.86
CA PHE A 533 17.94 31.73 -26.39
C PHE A 533 19.12 32.08 -27.31
N GLU A 534 18.91 32.18 -28.61
CA GLU A 534 19.92 32.59 -29.57
C GLU A 534 20.36 34.05 -29.35
N VAL A 535 19.42 34.95 -29.03
CA VAL A 535 19.76 36.33 -28.60
C VAL A 535 20.61 36.30 -27.33
N VAL A 536 20.22 35.54 -26.32
CA VAL A 536 20.99 35.42 -25.07
C VAL A 536 22.39 34.81 -25.32
N ALA A 537 22.50 33.79 -26.19
CA ALA A 537 23.77 33.17 -26.53
C ALA A 537 24.72 34.18 -27.18
N ARG A 538 24.22 34.98 -28.14
CA ARG A 538 25.00 36.08 -28.75
C ARG A 538 25.42 37.13 -27.72
N ASP A 539 24.51 37.57 -26.86
CA ASP A 539 24.80 38.58 -25.82
C ASP A 539 25.84 38.08 -24.81
N GLN A 540 25.90 36.76 -24.58
CA GLN A 540 26.91 36.11 -23.73
C GLN A 540 28.18 35.68 -24.47
N GLY A 541 28.30 35.93 -25.77
CA GLY A 541 29.47 35.56 -26.59
C GLY A 541 29.63 34.05 -26.80
N ARG A 542 28.52 33.33 -26.91
CA ARG A 542 28.45 31.86 -27.10
C ARG A 542 28.11 31.51 -28.54
N ASP A 543 29.07 31.74 -29.42
CA ASP A 543 28.96 31.41 -30.86
C ASP A 543 28.80 29.91 -31.09
N ASP A 544 29.44 29.08 -30.25
CA ASP A 544 29.31 27.62 -30.23
C ASP A 544 27.86 27.16 -30.06
N ILE A 545 27.13 27.79 -29.12
CA ILE A 545 25.72 27.50 -28.89
C ILE A 545 24.86 28.07 -30.02
N THR A 546 25.15 29.28 -30.48
CA THR A 546 24.43 29.91 -31.60
C THR A 546 24.48 29.03 -32.86
N GLU A 547 25.63 28.41 -33.14
CA GLU A 547 25.79 27.45 -34.24
C GLU A 547 24.86 26.24 -34.07
N ILE A 548 24.86 25.60 -32.89
CA ILE A 548 23.96 24.48 -32.57
C ILE A 548 22.49 24.88 -32.81
N LEU A 549 22.06 26.02 -32.26
CA LEU A 549 20.68 26.50 -32.37
C LEU A 549 20.23 26.72 -33.82
N SER A 550 21.15 27.11 -34.69
CA SER A 550 20.88 27.35 -36.11
C SER A 550 20.94 26.08 -36.98
N SER A 551 21.66 25.05 -36.52
CA SER A 551 22.03 23.88 -37.34
C SER A 551 20.91 22.84 -37.51
N ASP A 552 20.24 22.46 -36.43
CA ASP A 552 19.12 21.50 -36.45
C ASP A 552 18.05 21.86 -35.41
N PRO A 553 17.12 22.79 -35.75
CA PRO A 553 16.01 23.14 -34.87
C PRO A 553 15.09 21.94 -34.50
N LYS A 554 15.12 20.84 -35.27
CA LYS A 554 14.33 19.63 -34.99
C LYS A 554 14.98 18.72 -33.95
N ALA A 555 16.20 19.02 -33.53
CA ALA A 555 16.87 18.37 -32.41
C ALA A 555 16.76 19.16 -31.10
N LEU A 556 16.15 20.35 -31.12
CA LEU A 556 16.04 21.21 -29.93
C LEU A 556 14.72 20.94 -29.21
N TYR A 557 14.83 20.72 -27.90
CA TYR A 557 13.69 20.46 -27.02
C TYR A 557 13.65 21.48 -25.89
N VAL A 558 12.47 21.74 -25.37
CA VAL A 558 12.24 22.69 -24.29
C VAL A 558 11.43 22.04 -23.18
N GLN A 559 11.81 22.36 -21.95
CA GLN A 559 10.99 22.17 -20.77
C GLN A 559 10.55 23.55 -20.28
N ASP A 560 9.26 23.86 -20.43
CA ASP A 560 8.72 25.23 -20.32
C ASP A 560 7.77 25.39 -19.12
N TYR A 561 8.23 26.08 -18.08
CA TYR A 561 7.44 26.45 -16.91
C TYR A 561 7.09 27.95 -16.85
N SER A 562 7.30 28.69 -17.94
CA SER A 562 7.05 30.14 -18.00
C SER A 562 5.60 30.52 -17.69
N HIS A 563 4.66 29.60 -17.94
CA HIS A 563 3.24 29.80 -17.75
C HIS A 563 2.80 29.90 -16.28
N PHE A 564 3.65 29.57 -15.30
CA PHE A 564 3.30 29.57 -13.88
C PHE A 564 2.72 30.90 -13.42
N ARG A 565 3.33 32.02 -13.83
CA ARG A 565 2.89 33.37 -13.48
C ARG A 565 1.50 33.68 -14.02
N THR A 566 1.29 33.38 -15.31
CA THR A 566 -0.01 33.59 -15.97
C THR A 566 -1.09 32.68 -15.37
N ALA A 567 -0.77 31.43 -15.04
CA ALA A 567 -1.70 30.46 -14.50
C ALA A 567 -2.25 30.84 -13.11
N VAL A 568 -1.51 31.65 -12.34
CA VAL A 568 -1.94 32.14 -11.02
C VAL A 568 -2.16 33.65 -10.96
N ALA A 569 -2.17 34.33 -12.12
CA ALA A 569 -2.28 35.78 -12.26
C ALA A 569 -1.26 36.58 -11.42
N LEU A 570 -0.03 36.05 -11.31
CA LEU A 570 1.09 36.76 -10.68
C LEU A 570 1.70 37.77 -11.68
N PRO A 571 1.91 39.04 -11.30
CA PRO A 571 2.66 40.01 -12.11
C PRO A 571 4.03 39.48 -12.53
N MET A 572 4.52 39.88 -13.70
CA MET A 572 5.78 39.36 -14.25
C MET A 572 7.02 39.80 -13.47
N ASP A 573 6.95 40.96 -12.82
CA ASP A 573 8.03 41.55 -12.02
C ASP A 573 8.04 41.07 -10.56
N GLU A 574 6.95 40.50 -10.07
CA GLU A 574 6.82 40.02 -8.69
C GLU A 574 7.63 38.74 -8.45
N GLU A 575 8.25 38.57 -7.28
CA GLU A 575 8.93 37.33 -6.93
C GLU A 575 7.92 36.21 -6.61
N ILE A 576 8.19 34.99 -7.08
CA ILE A 576 7.45 33.80 -6.62
C ILE A 576 7.96 33.47 -5.21
N LYS A 577 7.24 33.89 -4.16
CA LYS A 577 7.63 33.62 -2.78
C LYS A 577 6.45 33.47 -1.82
N CYS A 578 6.62 32.63 -0.81
CA CYS A 578 5.68 32.45 0.30
C CYS A 578 6.41 31.97 1.54
N ASP A 579 6.19 32.60 2.71
CA ASP A 579 6.75 32.20 4.01
C ASP A 579 8.28 31.95 4.02
N GLY A 580 9.02 32.76 3.27
CA GLY A 580 10.47 32.63 3.14
C GLY A 580 10.93 31.43 2.32
N ARG A 581 10.04 30.87 1.48
CA ARG A 581 10.35 29.96 0.37
C ARG A 581 10.27 30.74 -0.94
N TYR A 582 11.15 30.43 -1.89
CA TYR A 582 11.25 31.05 -3.21
C TYR A 582 11.05 30.00 -4.31
N GLY A 583 10.30 30.36 -5.33
CA GLY A 583 9.95 29.50 -6.46
C GLY A 583 10.56 30.00 -7.75
N CYS A 584 10.40 29.19 -8.79
CA CYS A 584 10.96 29.45 -10.11
C CYS A 584 9.92 29.12 -11.18
N SER A 585 9.88 29.92 -12.25
CA SER A 585 9.17 29.61 -13.49
C SER A 585 10.17 29.40 -14.63
N SER A 586 10.99 28.35 -14.48
CA SER A 586 12.16 28.11 -15.32
C SER A 586 11.80 27.79 -16.78
N VAL A 587 12.72 28.04 -17.69
CA VAL A 587 12.67 27.54 -19.07
C VAL A 587 14.02 26.91 -19.39
N VAL A 588 14.03 25.66 -19.82
CA VAL A 588 15.26 24.90 -20.09
C VAL A 588 15.27 24.47 -21.54
N LEU A 589 16.37 24.76 -22.24
CA LEU A 589 16.62 24.32 -23.60
C LEU A 589 17.56 23.12 -23.60
N PHE A 590 17.22 22.11 -24.39
CA PHE A 590 17.99 20.89 -24.57
C PHE A 590 18.29 20.64 -26.05
N HIS A 591 19.38 19.93 -26.32
CA HIS A 591 19.71 19.34 -27.59
C HIS A 591 19.63 17.82 -27.47
N LEU A 592 18.75 17.19 -28.25
CA LEU A 592 18.70 15.73 -28.39
C LEU A 592 19.70 15.31 -29.47
N GLU A 593 20.87 14.89 -29.02
CA GLU A 593 21.98 14.48 -29.86
C GLU A 593 21.66 13.19 -30.65
N PRO A 594 22.32 12.93 -31.79
CA PRO A 594 22.06 11.73 -32.59
C PRO A 594 22.28 10.40 -31.86
N ASN A 595 23.16 10.39 -30.86
CA ASN A 595 23.41 9.25 -29.98
C ASN A 595 22.35 9.10 -28.88
N GLY A 596 21.25 9.85 -28.89
CA GLY A 596 20.19 9.74 -27.91
C GLY A 596 20.42 10.46 -26.57
N MET A 597 21.54 11.16 -26.40
CA MET A 597 21.78 11.99 -25.21
C MET A 597 20.96 13.27 -25.28
N LEU A 598 20.19 13.57 -24.22
CA LEU A 598 19.46 14.82 -24.08
C LEU A 598 20.29 15.82 -23.27
N HIS A 599 21.05 16.68 -23.95
CA HIS A 599 22.01 17.60 -23.34
C HIS A 599 21.40 18.98 -23.05
N PRO A 600 21.44 19.51 -21.80
CA PRO A 600 20.93 20.84 -21.48
C PRO A 600 21.87 21.94 -21.98
N LEU A 601 21.35 22.86 -22.81
CA LEU A 601 22.12 23.97 -23.40
C LEU A 601 22.01 25.27 -22.60
N ALA A 602 20.82 25.57 -22.07
CA ALA A 602 20.55 26.85 -21.42
C ALA A 602 19.41 26.75 -20.41
N ILE A 603 19.48 27.55 -19.35
CA ILE A 603 18.44 27.63 -18.32
C ILE A 603 18.15 29.10 -18.01
N THR A 604 16.89 29.48 -18.16
CA THR A 604 16.32 30.69 -17.56
C THR A 604 15.78 30.32 -16.17
N LEU A 605 16.25 31.00 -15.11
CA LEU A 605 15.91 30.64 -13.73
C LEU A 605 14.43 30.92 -13.39
N ASP A 606 13.94 32.08 -13.80
CA ASP A 606 12.57 32.53 -13.54
C ASP A 606 12.16 33.46 -14.68
N TYR A 607 11.28 32.99 -15.56
CA TYR A 607 10.89 33.73 -16.75
C TYR A 607 9.91 34.85 -16.39
N LYS A 608 10.30 36.10 -16.68
CA LYS A 608 9.56 37.33 -16.34
C LYS A 608 9.02 38.03 -17.59
N GLY A 609 8.48 37.23 -18.51
CA GLY A 609 7.89 37.68 -19.78
C GLY A 609 8.87 37.85 -20.95
N SER A 610 10.18 37.85 -20.69
CA SER A 610 11.24 37.78 -21.71
C SER A 610 12.56 37.38 -21.05
N MET A 611 13.48 36.74 -21.78
CA MET A 611 14.82 36.43 -21.22
C MET A 611 15.66 37.68 -20.88
N GLN A 612 15.40 38.83 -21.52
CA GLN A 612 16.08 40.09 -21.20
C GLN A 612 15.71 40.61 -19.80
N SER A 613 14.49 40.32 -19.34
CA SER A 613 14.00 40.66 -17.99
C SER A 613 14.26 39.56 -16.97
N SER A 614 14.99 38.50 -17.36
CA SER A 614 15.23 37.31 -16.56
C SER A 614 16.73 37.01 -16.44
N VAL A 615 17.07 36.10 -15.53
CA VAL A 615 18.42 35.56 -15.44
C VAL A 615 18.49 34.26 -16.23
N THR A 616 19.25 34.28 -17.32
CA THR A 616 19.49 33.12 -18.19
C THR A 616 20.98 32.81 -18.25
N ILE A 617 21.35 31.56 -18.01
CA ILE A 617 22.73 31.06 -18.10
C ILE A 617 22.82 30.03 -19.23
N ILE A 618 23.90 30.13 -20.00
CA ILE A 618 24.23 29.19 -21.07
C ILE A 618 25.25 28.18 -20.53
N ASN A 619 25.02 26.89 -20.75
CA ASN A 619 25.91 25.82 -20.32
C ASN A 619 27.30 25.99 -20.94
N GLN A 620 28.36 25.87 -20.14
CA GLN A 620 29.75 25.95 -20.65
C GLN A 620 30.09 24.80 -21.59
N ARG A 621 29.37 23.68 -21.49
CA ARG A 621 29.52 22.48 -22.33
C ARG A 621 28.50 22.55 -23.47
N PRO A 622 28.91 22.69 -24.74
CA PRO A 622 27.98 22.74 -25.87
C PRO A 622 27.39 21.37 -26.24
N GLU A 623 28.08 20.27 -25.89
CA GLU A 623 27.68 18.89 -26.20
C GLU A 623 27.99 17.96 -25.03
N SER A 624 27.31 16.81 -24.97
CA SER A 624 27.44 15.80 -23.91
C SER A 624 28.84 15.21 -23.78
N THR A 625 29.62 15.23 -24.87
CA THR A 625 31.00 14.69 -24.92
C THR A 625 32.06 15.70 -24.50
N THR A 626 31.68 16.97 -24.29
CA THR A 626 32.63 18.02 -23.89
C THR A 626 33.11 17.78 -22.46
N LEU A 627 34.41 17.52 -22.30
CA LEU A 627 35.02 17.32 -20.99
C LEU A 627 35.00 18.62 -20.17
N GLY A 628 34.65 18.52 -18.89
CA GLY A 628 34.68 19.63 -17.94
C GLY A 628 34.38 19.15 -16.52
N ASP A 629 34.79 19.93 -15.52
CA ASP A 629 34.45 19.64 -14.13
C ASP A 629 33.03 20.16 -13.82
N GLU A 630 32.04 19.27 -13.90
CA GLU A 630 30.65 19.59 -13.57
C GLU A 630 30.40 19.73 -12.07
N SER A 631 31.31 19.18 -11.23
CA SER A 631 31.11 19.16 -9.78
C SER A 631 31.27 20.55 -9.16
N ASP A 632 32.21 21.33 -9.70
CA ASP A 632 32.54 22.69 -9.25
C ASP A 632 31.83 23.80 -10.07
N ASP A 633 30.99 23.45 -11.05
CA ASP A 633 30.19 24.40 -11.85
C ASP A 633 28.94 24.87 -11.07
N TRP A 634 29.17 25.50 -9.91
CA TRP A 634 28.13 25.90 -8.96
C TRP A 634 27.04 26.82 -9.54
N PRO A 635 27.34 27.82 -10.40
CA PRO A 635 26.31 28.61 -11.08
C PRO A 635 25.36 27.75 -11.91
N TRP A 636 25.90 26.79 -12.66
CA TRP A 636 25.10 25.90 -13.50
C TRP A 636 24.33 24.87 -12.66
N ARG A 637 24.95 24.30 -11.63
CA ARG A 637 24.25 23.41 -10.67
C ARG A 637 23.09 24.12 -9.98
N TYR A 638 23.26 25.39 -9.62
CA TYR A 638 22.18 26.21 -9.05
C TYR A 638 21.05 26.43 -10.07
N ALA A 639 21.39 26.66 -11.34
CA ALA A 639 20.39 26.81 -12.40
C ALA A 639 19.58 25.52 -12.61
N LYS A 640 20.23 24.36 -12.62
CA LYS A 640 19.54 23.05 -12.64
C LYS A 640 18.64 22.86 -11.43
N MET A 641 19.07 23.30 -10.24
CA MET A 641 18.22 23.27 -9.04
C MET A 641 16.97 24.16 -9.18
N CYS A 642 17.08 25.35 -9.79
CA CYS A 642 15.91 26.20 -10.09
C CYS A 642 14.93 25.50 -11.04
N ALA A 643 15.46 24.86 -12.10
CA ALA A 643 14.64 24.07 -13.01
C ALA A 643 13.94 22.90 -12.31
N GLN A 644 14.63 22.22 -11.39
CA GLN A 644 14.05 21.12 -10.61
C GLN A 644 12.96 21.58 -9.63
N VAL A 645 13.05 22.81 -9.09
CA VAL A 645 11.96 23.41 -8.29
C VAL A 645 10.72 23.62 -9.14
N SER A 646 10.89 24.14 -10.36
CA SER A 646 9.78 24.28 -11.30
C SER A 646 9.19 22.92 -11.69
N ASP A 647 10.04 21.94 -11.98
CA ASP A 647 9.60 20.60 -12.36
C ASP A 647 8.89 19.87 -11.21
N TRP A 648 9.33 20.02 -9.97
CA TRP A 648 8.63 19.47 -8.81
C TRP A 648 7.20 20.02 -8.71
N PHE A 649 7.03 21.33 -8.89
CA PHE A 649 5.72 21.96 -8.80
C PHE A 649 4.79 21.52 -9.94
N GLN A 650 5.30 21.46 -11.18
CA GLN A 650 4.55 20.95 -12.33
C GLN A 650 4.20 19.47 -12.16
N HIS A 651 5.18 18.67 -11.72
CA HIS A 651 5.01 17.24 -11.53
C HIS A 651 3.92 16.94 -10.52
N GLU A 652 4.03 17.46 -9.29
CA GLU A 652 3.12 17.08 -8.20
C GLU A 652 1.71 17.64 -8.40
N LEU A 653 1.58 18.92 -8.78
CA LEU A 653 0.26 19.56 -8.86
C LEU A 653 -0.46 19.30 -10.18
N VAL A 654 0.26 19.05 -11.27
CA VAL A 654 -0.35 18.94 -12.61
C VAL A 654 -0.26 17.52 -13.14
N VAL A 655 0.95 17.04 -13.40
CA VAL A 655 1.17 15.74 -14.06
C VAL A 655 0.68 14.58 -13.19
N HIS A 656 0.86 14.68 -11.88
CA HIS A 656 0.40 13.72 -10.90
C HIS A 656 -1.04 14.04 -10.46
N LEU A 657 -1.26 15.09 -9.64
CA LEU A 657 -2.56 15.34 -9.04
C LEU A 657 -3.69 15.62 -10.05
N VAL A 658 -3.50 16.54 -10.99
CA VAL A 658 -4.60 16.94 -11.90
C VAL A 658 -4.80 15.88 -12.99
N HIS A 659 -3.75 15.57 -13.75
CA HIS A 659 -3.84 14.74 -14.96
C HIS A 659 -4.15 13.27 -14.66
N THR A 660 -4.00 12.81 -13.41
CA THR A 660 -4.45 11.48 -12.98
C THR A 660 -5.64 11.57 -12.04
N HIS A 661 -5.44 11.99 -10.79
CA HIS A 661 -6.46 11.89 -9.74
C HIS A 661 -7.73 12.69 -10.04
N LEU A 662 -7.60 13.99 -10.32
CA LEU A 662 -8.77 14.88 -10.40
C LEU A 662 -9.54 14.71 -11.70
N VAL A 663 -8.84 14.46 -12.81
CA VAL A 663 -9.48 14.13 -14.08
C VAL A 663 -10.21 12.79 -13.98
N GLU A 664 -9.59 11.74 -13.43
CA GLU A 664 -10.21 10.41 -13.25
C GLU A 664 -11.46 10.48 -12.36
N GLU A 665 -11.43 11.24 -11.26
CA GLU A 665 -12.57 11.38 -10.36
C GLU A 665 -13.83 11.93 -11.05
N VAL A 666 -13.67 12.86 -11.98
CA VAL A 666 -14.81 13.37 -12.77
C VAL A 666 -15.40 12.29 -13.65
N LEU A 667 -14.59 11.40 -14.22
CA LEU A 667 -15.06 10.26 -15.00
C LEU A 667 -15.85 9.30 -14.13
N ILE A 668 -15.34 8.99 -12.93
CA ILE A 668 -16.00 8.09 -11.98
C ILE A 668 -17.40 8.62 -11.64
N VAL A 669 -17.50 9.90 -11.27
CA VAL A 669 -18.79 10.51 -10.92
C VAL A 669 -19.72 10.56 -12.13
N ALA A 670 -19.23 10.95 -13.31
CA ALA A 670 -20.04 10.99 -14.53
C ALA A 670 -20.53 9.59 -14.93
N ALA A 671 -19.68 8.57 -14.86
CA ALA A 671 -20.01 7.20 -15.21
C ALA A 671 -21.10 6.65 -14.30
N HIS A 672 -21.01 6.83 -12.98
CA HIS A 672 -22.06 6.40 -12.06
C HIS A 672 -23.40 7.11 -12.25
N ARG A 673 -23.39 8.34 -12.80
CA ARG A 673 -24.60 9.12 -13.07
C ARG A 673 -25.28 8.76 -14.39
N THR A 674 -24.52 8.30 -15.39
CA THR A 674 -24.97 8.24 -16.79
C THR A 674 -24.89 6.86 -17.42
N LEU A 675 -23.96 6.01 -16.98
CA LEU A 675 -23.80 4.65 -17.48
C LEU A 675 -24.51 3.66 -16.55
N PRO A 676 -25.45 2.84 -17.06
CA PRO A 676 -26.03 1.75 -16.28
C PRO A 676 -24.93 0.78 -15.80
N PRO A 677 -25.01 0.20 -14.57
CA PRO A 677 -24.01 -0.77 -14.11
C PRO A 677 -23.88 -2.03 -14.99
N SER A 678 -24.89 -2.33 -15.80
CA SER A 678 -24.87 -3.41 -16.79
C SER A 678 -24.11 -3.06 -18.07
N HIS A 679 -23.91 -1.76 -18.35
CA HIS A 679 -23.28 -1.24 -19.56
C HIS A 679 -21.84 -1.71 -19.70
N ILE A 680 -21.40 -2.04 -20.92
CA ILE A 680 -20.08 -2.64 -21.14
C ILE A 680 -18.94 -1.71 -20.71
N ILE A 681 -19.06 -0.41 -21.02
CA ILE A 681 -18.09 0.62 -20.65
C ILE A 681 -17.96 0.73 -19.13
N PHE A 682 -19.09 0.73 -18.40
CA PHE A 682 -19.04 0.77 -16.94
C PHE A 682 -18.30 -0.45 -16.38
N LYS A 683 -18.56 -1.65 -16.93
CA LYS A 683 -17.88 -2.88 -16.50
C LYS A 683 -16.40 -2.94 -16.85
N LEU A 684 -15.99 -2.31 -17.96
CA LEU A 684 -14.59 -2.17 -18.32
C LEU A 684 -13.86 -1.25 -17.33
N LEU A 685 -14.48 -0.13 -16.96
CA LEU A 685 -13.82 0.91 -16.17
C LEU A 685 -13.91 0.72 -14.65
N GLU A 686 -15.02 0.17 -14.11
CA GLU A 686 -15.24 0.03 -12.66
C GLU A 686 -14.06 -0.61 -11.88
N PRO A 687 -13.39 -1.67 -12.38
CA PRO A 687 -12.22 -2.23 -11.70
C PRO A 687 -11.08 -1.23 -11.49
N HIS A 688 -10.93 -0.27 -12.40
CA HIS A 688 -9.85 0.72 -12.42
C HIS A 688 -10.10 1.94 -11.52
N TRP A 689 -11.22 1.97 -10.78
CA TRP A 689 -11.59 3.07 -9.88
C TRP A 689 -11.41 2.76 -8.40
N THR A 690 -10.85 1.58 -8.11
CA THR A 690 -10.68 1.07 -6.75
C THR A 690 -9.87 2.07 -5.91
N THR A 691 -10.41 2.47 -4.76
CA THR A 691 -9.88 3.44 -3.77
C THR A 691 -9.75 4.92 -4.19
N THR A 692 -9.78 5.23 -5.48
CA THR A 692 -9.47 6.58 -6.02
C THR A 692 -10.30 7.70 -5.36
N LEU A 693 -11.62 7.52 -5.24
CA LEU A 693 -12.48 8.55 -4.63
C LEU A 693 -12.10 8.85 -3.17
N SER A 694 -11.77 7.81 -2.39
CA SER A 694 -11.44 7.96 -0.96
C SER A 694 -10.09 8.66 -0.80
N LEU A 695 -9.11 8.29 -1.60
CA LEU A 695 -7.79 8.94 -1.64
C LEU A 695 -7.91 10.42 -2.02
N ASN A 696 -8.71 10.74 -3.04
CA ASN A 696 -8.88 12.12 -3.49
C ASN A 696 -9.59 13.01 -2.45
N GLU A 697 -10.60 12.47 -1.74
CA GLU A 697 -11.25 13.18 -0.62
C GLU A 697 -10.22 13.53 0.47
N ASP A 698 -9.37 12.58 0.84
CA ASP A 698 -8.31 12.79 1.83
C ASP A 698 -7.20 13.73 1.34
N ALA A 699 -6.84 13.66 0.05
CA ALA A 699 -5.89 14.57 -0.56
C ALA A 699 -6.37 16.03 -0.52
N ARG A 700 -7.65 16.27 -0.86
CA ARG A 700 -8.28 17.60 -0.79
C ARG A 700 -8.39 18.12 0.65
N ASN A 701 -8.79 17.26 1.59
CA ASN A 701 -9.06 17.68 2.98
C ASN A 701 -7.79 17.85 3.82
N THR A 702 -6.69 17.20 3.43
CA THR A 702 -5.50 17.08 4.27
C THR A 702 -4.21 17.29 3.49
N LEU A 703 -3.87 16.42 2.53
CA LEU A 703 -2.54 16.40 1.90
C LEU A 703 -2.19 17.74 1.24
N VAL A 704 -3.05 18.21 0.35
CA VAL A 704 -2.79 19.45 -0.40
C VAL A 704 -2.74 20.68 0.51
N PRO A 705 -3.78 21.01 1.31
CA PRO A 705 -3.78 22.25 2.07
C PRO A 705 -2.83 22.26 3.28
N LYS A 706 -2.58 21.11 3.92
CA LYS A 706 -1.79 21.05 5.17
C LYS A 706 -0.33 20.67 4.95
N ILE A 707 0.00 20.06 3.81
CA ILE A 707 1.35 19.52 3.54
C ILE A 707 1.92 20.14 2.27
N ILE A 708 1.33 19.86 1.09
CA ILE A 708 1.88 20.26 -0.21
C ILE A 708 2.04 21.79 -0.30
N VAL A 709 0.99 22.55 0.02
CA VAL A 709 1.05 24.03 -0.01
C VAL A 709 2.18 24.56 0.91
N GLY A 710 2.40 23.92 2.06
CA GLY A 710 3.45 24.28 3.00
C GLY A 710 4.88 23.92 2.54
N MET A 711 5.04 23.22 1.41
CA MET A 711 6.34 22.91 0.81
C MET A 711 6.69 23.83 -0.35
N THR A 712 5.69 24.48 -0.96
CA THR A 712 5.87 25.30 -2.17
C THR A 712 6.14 26.77 -1.85
N ALA A 713 6.61 27.52 -2.84
CA ALA A 713 6.71 28.98 -2.78
C ALA A 713 5.42 29.72 -3.20
N PHE A 714 4.34 29.01 -3.45
CA PHE A 714 3.03 29.59 -3.80
C PHE A 714 2.11 29.59 -2.57
N THR A 715 1.30 30.64 -2.45
CA THR A 715 0.21 30.67 -1.46
C THR A 715 -0.81 29.57 -1.76
N GLY A 716 -1.58 29.14 -0.75
CA GLY A 716 -2.64 28.16 -0.97
C GLY A 716 -3.66 28.56 -2.04
N ARG A 717 -3.96 29.88 -2.15
CA ARG A 717 -4.83 30.41 -3.21
C ARG A 717 -4.20 30.28 -4.59
N GLN A 718 -2.91 30.61 -4.73
CA GLN A 718 -2.20 30.46 -6.00
C GLN A 718 -2.10 29.00 -6.41
N ALA A 719 -1.75 28.09 -5.49
CA ALA A 719 -1.71 26.64 -5.76
C ALA A 719 -3.08 26.10 -6.23
N CYS A 720 -4.17 26.47 -5.56
CA CYS A 720 -5.52 26.09 -5.99
C CYS A 720 -5.88 26.67 -7.37
N THR A 721 -5.49 27.93 -7.63
CA THR A 721 -5.71 28.57 -8.94
C THR A 721 -4.94 27.84 -10.04
N PHE A 722 -3.69 27.44 -9.75
CA PHE A 722 -2.86 26.66 -10.65
C PHE A 722 -3.49 25.28 -10.98
N ILE A 723 -3.95 24.55 -9.96
CA ILE A 723 -4.66 23.28 -10.11
C ILE A 723 -5.90 23.44 -11.01
N LYS A 724 -6.70 24.49 -10.78
CA LYS A 724 -7.90 24.74 -11.59
C LYS A 724 -7.57 25.15 -13.02
N ASN A 725 -6.52 25.96 -13.22
CA ASN A 725 -6.05 26.31 -14.55
C ASN A 725 -5.63 25.06 -15.32
N ALA A 726 -4.76 24.23 -14.73
CA ALA A 726 -4.31 22.97 -15.30
C ALA A 726 -5.46 22.02 -15.66
N TYR A 727 -6.45 21.88 -14.77
CA TYR A 727 -7.64 21.07 -15.03
C TYR A 727 -8.43 21.59 -16.23
N SER A 728 -8.68 22.90 -16.26
CA SER A 728 -9.45 23.53 -17.35
C SER A 728 -8.73 23.51 -18.70
N SER A 729 -7.40 23.42 -18.69
CA SER A 729 -6.56 23.36 -19.89
C SER A 729 -6.19 21.94 -20.31
N PHE A 730 -6.64 20.91 -19.60
CA PHE A 730 -6.33 19.52 -19.94
C PHE A 730 -6.90 19.18 -21.32
N ASP A 731 -6.03 18.80 -22.26
CA ASP A 731 -6.41 18.45 -23.64
C ASP A 731 -6.66 16.95 -23.73
N TRP A 732 -7.91 16.53 -23.59
CA TRP A 732 -8.27 15.11 -23.48
C TRP A 732 -7.74 14.24 -24.63
N VAL A 733 -8.09 14.61 -25.88
CA VAL A 733 -7.73 13.82 -27.06
C VAL A 733 -6.25 13.99 -27.39
N GLY A 734 -5.72 15.20 -27.24
CA GLY A 734 -4.30 15.42 -27.44
C GLY A 734 -3.42 14.72 -26.39
N SER A 735 -3.96 14.35 -25.23
CA SER A 735 -3.26 13.57 -24.20
C SER A 735 -3.28 12.05 -24.44
N TYR A 736 -3.94 11.55 -25.49
CA TYR A 736 -3.77 10.15 -25.88
C TYR A 736 -2.31 9.89 -26.20
N VAL A 737 -1.75 8.77 -25.76
CA VAL A 737 -0.30 8.52 -25.85
C VAL A 737 0.27 8.77 -27.25
N PRO A 738 -0.33 8.26 -28.35
CA PRO A 738 0.14 8.56 -29.70
C PRO A 738 0.13 10.07 -30.02
N ASN A 739 -0.98 10.74 -29.72
CA ASN A 739 -1.18 12.15 -30.01
C ASN A 739 -0.22 13.03 -29.21
N ASP A 740 0.00 12.69 -27.94
CA ASP A 740 0.88 13.42 -27.05
C ASP A 740 2.34 13.34 -27.51
N LEU A 741 2.81 12.14 -27.85
CA LEU A 741 4.18 11.93 -28.35
C LEU A 741 4.43 12.70 -29.64
N GLU A 742 3.54 12.57 -30.64
CA GLU A 742 3.65 13.28 -31.92
C GLU A 742 3.62 14.81 -31.72
N ARG A 743 2.67 15.30 -30.91
CA ARG A 743 2.53 16.73 -30.61
C ARG A 743 3.77 17.29 -29.91
N ARG A 744 4.38 16.52 -29.00
CA ARG A 744 5.63 16.90 -28.32
C ARG A 744 6.86 16.71 -29.21
N GLY A 745 6.70 16.20 -30.43
CA GLY A 745 7.76 16.09 -31.43
C GLY A 745 8.56 14.79 -31.36
N PHE A 746 7.99 13.74 -30.78
CA PHE A 746 8.57 12.38 -30.74
C PHE A 746 7.79 11.47 -31.71
N PRO A 747 8.27 11.28 -32.96
CA PRO A 747 7.54 10.51 -33.96
C PRO A 747 7.47 9.04 -33.56
N ILE A 748 6.26 8.49 -33.52
CA ILE A 748 6.00 7.13 -33.01
C ILE A 748 6.77 6.08 -33.82
N GLU A 749 6.78 6.23 -35.15
CA GLU A 749 7.46 5.32 -36.07
C GLU A 749 8.98 5.28 -35.88
N LYS A 750 9.54 6.22 -35.12
CA LYS A 750 10.97 6.37 -34.88
C LYS A 750 11.39 6.10 -33.44
N LEU A 751 10.48 5.72 -32.55
CA LEU A 751 10.81 5.55 -31.12
C LEU A 751 11.90 4.49 -30.86
N ASP A 752 12.09 3.54 -31.79
CA ASP A 752 13.15 2.53 -31.74
C ASP A 752 14.43 2.95 -32.50
N ASP A 753 14.48 4.14 -33.10
CA ASP A 753 15.72 4.68 -33.66
C ASP A 753 16.72 4.98 -32.54
N GLU A 754 18.02 4.88 -32.85
CA GLU A 754 19.12 5.18 -31.92
C GLU A 754 18.97 6.55 -31.24
N LYS A 755 18.35 7.54 -31.88
CA LYS A 755 18.13 8.87 -31.30
C LYS A 755 17.19 8.88 -30.08
N TYR A 756 16.32 7.88 -29.90
CA TYR A 756 15.30 7.88 -28.85
C TYR A 756 15.44 6.72 -27.86
N HIS A 757 16.51 5.93 -27.94
CA HIS A 757 16.68 4.75 -27.10
C HIS A 757 16.68 5.10 -25.60
N ASN A 758 17.20 6.28 -25.22
CA ASN A 758 17.19 6.80 -23.85
C ASN A 758 15.81 7.28 -23.36
N TYR A 759 14.80 7.36 -24.24
CA TYR A 759 13.43 7.74 -23.88
C TYR A 759 12.55 6.52 -23.57
N ALA A 760 13.00 5.69 -22.61
CA ALA A 760 12.31 4.45 -22.26
C ALA A 760 10.85 4.64 -21.80
N TYR A 761 10.46 5.78 -21.22
CA TYR A 761 9.05 6.06 -20.96
C TYR A 761 8.22 6.04 -22.26
N ALA A 762 8.65 6.77 -23.29
CA ALA A 762 7.91 6.87 -24.56
C ALA A 762 7.78 5.50 -25.25
N ARG A 763 8.89 4.75 -25.33
CA ARG A 763 8.91 3.39 -25.91
C ARG A 763 7.95 2.46 -25.15
N ASN A 764 8.04 2.43 -23.82
CA ASN A 764 7.19 1.57 -23.00
C ASN A 764 5.71 1.99 -23.00
N ILE A 765 5.41 3.28 -22.86
CA ILE A 765 4.04 3.75 -22.71
C ILE A 765 3.25 3.62 -24.01
N PHE A 766 3.91 3.79 -25.16
CA PHE A 766 3.29 3.53 -26.47
C PHE A 766 2.95 2.05 -26.65
N CYS A 767 3.87 1.13 -26.33
CA CYS A 767 3.56 -0.31 -26.35
C CYS A 767 2.40 -0.67 -25.39
N MET A 768 2.39 -0.12 -24.18
CA MET A 768 1.29 -0.32 -23.24
C MET A 768 -0.04 0.22 -23.79
N TRP A 769 -0.03 1.39 -24.43
CA TRP A 769 -1.21 1.96 -25.08
C TRP A 769 -1.79 1.01 -26.14
N GLU A 770 -0.95 0.50 -27.04
CA GLU A 770 -1.38 -0.44 -28.09
C GLU A 770 -1.97 -1.73 -27.51
N ILE A 771 -1.38 -2.27 -26.44
CA ILE A 771 -1.90 -3.45 -25.74
C ILE A 771 -3.27 -3.16 -25.11
N LEU A 772 -3.42 -2.01 -24.44
CA LEU A 772 -4.71 -1.59 -23.87
C LEU A 772 -5.76 -1.36 -24.96
N ARG A 773 -5.40 -0.66 -26.04
CA ARG A 773 -6.25 -0.41 -27.19
C ARG A 773 -6.73 -1.69 -27.86
N LYS A 774 -5.84 -2.67 -28.03
CA LYS A 774 -6.20 -4.00 -28.55
C LYS A 774 -7.16 -4.74 -27.63
N PHE A 775 -6.93 -4.70 -26.32
CA PHE A 775 -7.83 -5.31 -25.32
C PHE A 775 -9.22 -4.67 -25.38
N VAL A 776 -9.30 -3.33 -25.32
CA VAL A 776 -10.55 -2.57 -25.38
C VAL A 776 -11.26 -2.81 -26.71
N GLY A 777 -10.55 -2.70 -27.84
CA GLY A 777 -11.07 -2.95 -29.17
C GLY A 777 -11.71 -4.33 -29.29
N THR A 778 -11.02 -5.38 -28.83
CA THR A 778 -11.56 -6.75 -28.84
C THR A 778 -12.90 -6.86 -28.08
N VAL A 779 -13.08 -6.12 -26.97
CA VAL A 779 -14.32 -6.13 -26.20
C VAL A 779 -15.42 -5.32 -26.91
N LEU A 780 -15.08 -4.15 -27.43
CA LEU A 780 -16.06 -3.21 -27.98
C LEU A 780 -16.50 -3.57 -29.39
N GLU A 781 -15.64 -4.17 -30.22
CA GLU A 781 -16.00 -4.69 -31.54
C GLU A 781 -17.03 -5.83 -31.45
N ASP A 782 -16.93 -6.69 -30.42
CA ASP A 782 -17.92 -7.74 -30.14
C ASP A 782 -19.24 -7.15 -29.62
N THR A 783 -19.17 -6.08 -28.84
CA THR A 783 -20.36 -5.47 -28.21
C THR A 783 -21.12 -4.53 -29.13
N TYR A 784 -20.42 -3.78 -29.97
CA TYR A 784 -20.96 -2.82 -30.94
C TYR A 784 -20.77 -3.35 -32.37
N ALA A 785 -21.34 -4.52 -32.67
CA ALA A 785 -21.19 -5.19 -33.96
C ALA A 785 -21.76 -4.38 -35.14
N GLY A 786 -22.67 -3.43 -34.88
CA GLY A 786 -23.17 -2.46 -35.87
C GLY A 786 -22.25 -1.25 -36.09
N GLY A 787 -21.10 -1.21 -35.42
CA GLY A 787 -20.06 -0.19 -35.59
C GLY A 787 -20.50 1.21 -35.15
N ASP A 788 -20.04 2.23 -35.89
CA ASP A 788 -20.25 3.65 -35.57
C ASP A 788 -21.72 4.03 -35.36
N GLN A 789 -22.64 3.39 -36.08
CA GLN A 789 -24.06 3.72 -35.96
C GLN A 789 -24.64 3.37 -34.59
N GLU A 790 -24.19 2.25 -33.99
CA GLU A 790 -24.61 1.83 -32.65
C GLU A 790 -24.02 2.76 -31.60
N VAL A 791 -22.73 3.11 -31.71
CA VAL A 791 -22.08 4.07 -30.81
C VAL A 791 -22.75 5.45 -30.89
N ALA A 792 -22.97 5.97 -32.10
CA ALA A 792 -23.59 7.28 -32.31
C ALA A 792 -25.05 7.36 -31.80
N THR A 793 -25.71 6.23 -31.60
CA THR A 793 -27.10 6.16 -31.10
C THR A 793 -27.20 5.66 -29.66
N ASP A 794 -26.08 5.32 -29.01
CA ASP A 794 -26.03 4.93 -27.61
C ASP A 794 -26.28 6.15 -26.69
N PRO A 795 -27.45 6.22 -26.02
CA PRO A 795 -27.79 7.38 -25.22
C PRO A 795 -26.93 7.49 -23.95
N ALA A 796 -26.37 6.38 -23.46
CA ALA A 796 -25.55 6.38 -22.25
C ALA A 796 -24.17 7.01 -22.52
N ILE A 797 -23.57 6.71 -23.67
CA ILE A 797 -22.31 7.35 -24.12
C ILE A 797 -22.49 8.85 -24.32
N ALA A 798 -23.55 9.25 -25.02
CA ALA A 798 -23.86 10.66 -25.26
C ALA A 798 -24.09 11.41 -23.93
N ALA A 799 -24.85 10.81 -23.01
CA ALA A 799 -25.10 11.38 -21.68
C ALA A 799 -23.82 11.50 -20.85
N PHE A 800 -22.97 10.46 -20.85
CA PHE A 800 -21.69 10.46 -20.15
C PHE A 800 -20.78 11.58 -20.65
N CYS A 801 -20.55 11.67 -21.97
CA CYS A 801 -19.72 12.74 -22.55
C CYS A 801 -20.31 14.13 -22.27
N GLY A 802 -21.64 14.26 -22.34
CA GLY A 802 -22.35 15.48 -21.98
C GLY A 802 -22.15 15.89 -20.52
N GLN A 803 -22.20 14.92 -19.60
CA GLN A 803 -22.03 15.15 -18.17
C GLN A 803 -20.61 15.58 -17.82
N VAL A 804 -19.58 15.01 -18.46
CA VAL A 804 -18.18 15.41 -18.24
C VAL A 804 -17.93 16.84 -18.73
N ARG A 805 -18.47 17.23 -19.89
CA ARG A 805 -18.33 18.60 -20.42
C ARG A 805 -19.15 19.65 -19.68
N SER A 806 -20.29 19.26 -19.12
CA SER A 806 -21.29 20.21 -18.60
C SER A 806 -20.72 21.15 -17.54
N VAL A 807 -21.19 22.40 -17.55
CA VAL A 807 -20.89 23.40 -16.52
C VAL A 807 -21.43 22.98 -15.15
N ASP A 808 -22.55 22.26 -15.15
CA ASP A 808 -23.18 21.63 -13.97
C ASP A 808 -22.79 20.14 -13.86
N GLY A 809 -21.65 19.77 -14.46
CA GLY A 809 -21.07 18.45 -14.41
C GLY A 809 -19.56 18.51 -14.16
N GLY A 810 -18.79 17.85 -15.02
CA GLY A 810 -17.33 17.73 -14.88
C GLY A 810 -16.53 18.97 -15.25
N GLN A 811 -17.12 19.96 -15.93
CA GLN A 811 -16.43 21.19 -16.38
C GLN A 811 -15.15 20.93 -17.18
N LEU A 812 -15.10 19.85 -17.96
CA LEU A 812 -13.97 19.50 -18.81
C LEU A 812 -14.36 19.65 -20.29
N PRO A 813 -14.30 20.89 -20.85
CA PRO A 813 -14.86 21.17 -22.18
C PRO A 813 -14.12 20.48 -23.33
N SER A 814 -12.84 20.16 -23.15
CA SER A 814 -12.02 19.41 -24.11
C SER A 814 -12.44 17.95 -24.28
N PHE A 815 -13.31 17.45 -23.40
CA PHE A 815 -13.73 16.05 -23.41
C PHE A 815 -14.52 15.70 -24.70
N PRO A 816 -14.18 14.61 -25.39
CA PRO A 816 -14.66 14.32 -26.74
C PRO A 816 -16.15 13.98 -26.79
N SER A 817 -16.79 14.29 -27.92
CA SER A 817 -18.11 13.74 -28.24
C SER A 817 -17.92 12.46 -29.04
N VAL A 818 -17.92 11.32 -28.36
CA VAL A 818 -17.69 10.02 -28.98
C VAL A 818 -18.89 9.61 -29.83
N ARG A 819 -18.66 9.32 -31.12
CA ARG A 819 -19.68 8.91 -32.09
C ARG A 819 -19.26 7.69 -32.91
N THR A 820 -17.97 7.43 -33.08
CA THR A 820 -17.48 6.25 -33.81
C THR A 820 -16.99 5.16 -32.86
N LEU A 821 -16.93 3.92 -33.34
CA LEU A 821 -16.38 2.81 -32.56
C LEU A 821 -14.89 3.03 -32.26
N ASP A 822 -14.14 3.57 -33.21
CA ASP A 822 -12.73 3.90 -33.04
C ASP A 822 -12.51 4.96 -31.95
N GLU A 823 -13.32 6.03 -31.95
CA GLU A 823 -13.31 7.05 -30.89
C GLU A 823 -13.68 6.46 -29.53
N LEU A 824 -14.60 5.50 -29.47
CA LEU A 824 -15.01 4.86 -28.22
C LEU A 824 -13.89 3.96 -27.67
N ILE A 825 -13.17 3.26 -28.55
CA ILE A 825 -12.00 2.46 -28.19
C ILE A 825 -10.92 3.35 -27.59
N ASP A 826 -10.52 4.41 -28.29
CA ASP A 826 -9.49 5.34 -27.79
C ASP A 826 -9.90 6.01 -26.48
N PHE A 827 -11.17 6.40 -26.37
CA PHE A 827 -11.72 6.97 -25.15
C PHE A 827 -11.57 6.03 -23.94
N VAL A 828 -12.02 4.77 -24.07
CA VAL A 828 -11.93 3.81 -22.96
C VAL A 828 -10.48 3.45 -22.65
N THR A 829 -9.64 3.33 -23.68
CA THR A 829 -8.19 3.13 -23.52
C THR A 829 -7.57 4.27 -22.72
N MET A 830 -7.93 5.53 -23.00
CA MET A 830 -7.43 6.68 -22.25
C MET A 830 -7.82 6.62 -20.77
N CYS A 831 -9.07 6.27 -20.44
CA CYS A 831 -9.50 6.12 -19.04
C CYS A 831 -8.66 5.08 -18.29
N ILE A 832 -8.45 3.90 -18.89
CA ILE A 832 -7.62 2.85 -18.27
C ILE A 832 -6.15 3.29 -18.20
N HIS A 833 -5.65 3.98 -19.22
CA HIS A 833 -4.29 4.53 -19.27
C HIS A 833 -4.02 5.52 -18.13
N ILE A 834 -4.93 6.48 -17.90
CA ILE A 834 -4.83 7.46 -16.80
C ILE A 834 -4.79 6.73 -15.45
N ALA A 835 -5.76 5.85 -15.22
CA ALA A 835 -5.93 5.18 -13.93
C ALA A 835 -4.78 4.22 -13.58
N SER A 836 -4.09 3.66 -14.58
CA SER A 836 -3.13 2.58 -14.38
C SER A 836 -1.69 2.96 -14.80
N PRO A 837 -1.25 2.80 -16.07
CA PRO A 837 0.15 2.99 -16.43
C PRO A 837 0.64 4.44 -16.30
N GLN A 838 -0.20 5.44 -16.58
CA GLN A 838 0.21 6.84 -16.46
C GLN A 838 0.46 7.23 -15.01
N HIS A 839 -0.50 6.94 -14.12
CA HIS A 839 -0.32 7.15 -12.68
C HIS A 839 0.92 6.41 -12.14
N THR A 840 1.12 5.15 -12.51
CA THR A 840 2.31 4.39 -12.11
C THR A 840 3.61 5.08 -12.56
N ALA A 841 3.68 5.51 -13.83
CA ALA A 841 4.88 6.14 -14.41
C ALA A 841 5.30 7.41 -13.67
N VAL A 842 4.33 8.23 -13.22
CA VAL A 842 4.58 9.52 -12.58
C VAL A 842 4.63 9.45 -11.05
N ASN A 843 4.32 8.29 -10.46
CA ASN A 843 4.24 8.12 -9.01
C ASN A 843 5.38 7.26 -8.42
N TYR A 844 5.72 6.12 -9.02
CA TYR A 844 6.58 5.11 -8.35
C TYR A 844 8.05 5.55 -8.19
N LEU A 845 8.53 6.52 -8.97
CA LEU A 845 9.91 7.01 -8.89
C LEU A 845 10.08 8.25 -8.01
N GLN A 846 9.03 8.78 -7.37
CA GLN A 846 9.20 9.96 -6.49
C GLN A 846 10.15 9.63 -5.33
N GLN A 847 10.08 8.41 -4.79
CA GLN A 847 11.00 7.93 -3.78
C GLN A 847 12.47 8.02 -4.24
N TYR A 848 12.75 7.62 -5.47
CA TYR A 848 14.13 7.60 -5.97
C TYR A 848 14.66 9.01 -6.27
N TYR A 849 13.86 9.88 -6.90
CA TYR A 849 14.32 11.19 -7.37
C TYR A 849 14.14 12.33 -6.37
N GLN A 850 13.19 12.25 -5.44
CA GLN A 850 12.84 13.39 -4.59
C GLN A 850 13.29 13.26 -3.12
N THR A 851 13.50 12.04 -2.60
CA THR A 851 13.93 11.90 -1.18
C THR A 851 15.33 12.39 -0.90
N PHE A 852 16.19 12.43 -1.92
CA PHE A 852 17.41 13.21 -1.89
C PHE A 852 17.08 14.65 -2.32
N VAL A 853 16.63 15.45 -1.34
CA VAL A 853 16.15 16.84 -1.53
C VAL A 853 17.06 17.70 -2.42
N PRO A 854 18.41 17.62 -2.36
CA PRO A 854 19.27 18.41 -3.26
C PRO A 854 19.09 18.13 -4.75
N ASN A 855 18.62 16.94 -5.15
CA ASN A 855 18.34 16.65 -6.56
C ASN A 855 17.08 17.37 -7.05
N LYS A 856 16.01 17.35 -6.25
CA LYS A 856 14.71 17.89 -6.66
C LYS A 856 13.95 18.53 -5.49
N PRO A 857 14.37 19.73 -5.05
CA PRO A 857 13.72 20.42 -3.95
C PRO A 857 12.38 21.03 -4.41
N ALA A 858 11.40 21.12 -3.50
CA ALA A 858 10.09 21.70 -3.80
C ALA A 858 10.06 23.25 -3.77
N ALA A 859 11.08 23.87 -3.16
CA ALA A 859 11.29 25.31 -3.13
C ALA A 859 12.74 25.64 -2.70
N LEU A 860 13.16 26.86 -2.97
CA LEU A 860 14.41 27.44 -2.48
C LEU A 860 14.18 28.22 -1.17
N TYR A 861 15.24 28.38 -0.37
CA TYR A 861 15.17 29.01 0.95
C TYR A 861 15.91 30.34 1.07
N ASN A 862 16.49 30.79 -0.05
CA ASN A 862 17.07 32.12 -0.23
C ASN A 862 16.55 32.73 -1.53
N PRO A 863 16.58 34.07 -1.66
CA PRO A 863 16.31 34.75 -2.92
C PRO A 863 17.18 34.19 -4.06
N ILE A 864 16.59 34.13 -5.26
CA ILE A 864 17.32 33.81 -6.48
C ILE A 864 18.17 35.03 -6.91
N PRO A 865 19.28 34.83 -7.64
CA PRO A 865 20.08 35.95 -8.10
C PRO A 865 19.29 36.86 -9.05
N GLU A 866 19.49 38.16 -8.95
CA GLU A 866 18.79 39.17 -9.76
C GLU A 866 19.51 39.46 -11.08
N SER A 867 20.75 38.99 -11.24
CA SER A 867 21.53 39.17 -12.46
C SER A 867 22.40 37.95 -12.78
N LEU A 868 22.75 37.81 -14.06
CA LEU A 868 23.70 36.80 -14.51
C LEU A 868 25.09 36.99 -13.85
N ALA A 869 25.50 38.23 -13.62
CA ALA A 869 26.78 38.52 -12.95
C ALA A 869 26.78 38.03 -11.49
N GLU A 870 25.65 38.15 -10.79
CA GLU A 870 25.49 37.59 -9.46
C GLU A 870 25.52 36.06 -9.48
N LEU A 871 24.73 35.43 -10.37
CA LEU A 871 24.70 33.98 -10.51
C LEU A 871 26.09 33.40 -10.80
N ARG A 872 26.88 34.03 -11.68
CA ARG A 872 28.24 33.58 -12.02
C ARG A 872 29.21 33.60 -10.84
N ASN A 873 28.90 34.33 -9.78
CA ASN A 873 29.70 34.36 -8.55
C ASN A 873 29.20 33.38 -7.47
N TYR A 874 28.15 32.59 -7.75
CA TYR A 874 27.67 31.59 -6.79
C TYR A 874 28.70 30.47 -6.65
N GLY A 875 29.07 30.18 -5.41
CA GLY A 875 29.81 28.98 -5.03
C GLY A 875 28.88 27.95 -4.37
N GLU A 876 29.49 26.88 -3.85
CA GLU A 876 28.80 25.83 -3.10
C GLU A 876 27.94 26.39 -1.95
N ASP A 877 28.44 27.40 -1.25
CA ASP A 877 27.78 28.03 -0.10
C ASP A 877 26.40 28.59 -0.46
N LYS A 878 26.26 29.17 -1.66
CA LYS A 878 24.99 29.72 -2.16
C LYS A 878 24.00 28.64 -2.54
N LEU A 879 24.46 27.57 -3.17
CA LEU A 879 23.61 26.42 -3.48
C LEU A 879 23.14 25.73 -2.19
N PHE A 880 24.07 25.40 -1.30
CA PHE A 880 23.80 24.75 -0.03
C PHE A 880 22.83 25.55 0.84
N SER A 881 23.07 26.85 1.02
CA SER A 881 22.21 27.71 1.84
C SER A 881 20.80 27.91 1.26
N SER A 882 20.59 27.62 -0.02
CA SER A 882 19.27 27.68 -0.66
C SER A 882 18.43 26.42 -0.44
N LEU A 883 18.99 25.37 0.17
CA LEU A 883 18.28 24.16 0.61
C LEU A 883 17.75 24.31 2.04
N PRO A 884 16.77 23.50 2.48
CA PRO A 884 16.20 23.58 3.83
C PRO A 884 17.10 22.98 4.93
N ASP A 885 18.42 23.18 4.90
CA ASP A 885 19.32 22.48 5.83
C ASP A 885 19.11 22.89 7.31
N HIS A 886 18.91 24.18 7.59
CA HIS A 886 18.53 24.65 8.93
C HIS A 886 17.02 24.55 9.22
N ARG A 887 16.27 23.91 8.32
CA ARG A 887 14.82 23.74 8.38
C ARG A 887 14.47 22.26 8.30
N SER A 888 14.91 21.50 9.32
CA SER A 888 14.80 20.04 9.35
C SER A 888 13.38 19.52 9.16
N ARG A 889 12.35 20.29 9.55
CA ARG A 889 10.95 19.93 9.32
C ARG A 889 10.62 19.97 7.83
N GLU A 890 10.98 21.04 7.13
CA GLU A 890 10.75 21.21 5.71
C GLU A 890 11.54 20.17 4.90
N TRP A 891 12.80 19.90 5.27
CA TRP A 891 13.57 18.81 4.67
C TRP A 891 12.85 17.47 4.82
N LEU A 892 12.41 17.17 6.04
CA LEU A 892 11.73 15.90 6.32
C LEU A 892 10.41 15.79 5.55
N LEU A 893 9.62 16.86 5.43
CA LEU A 893 8.40 16.84 4.61
C LEU A 893 8.71 16.61 3.12
N MET A 894 9.73 17.30 2.57
CA MET A 894 10.18 17.13 1.19
C MET A 894 10.67 15.72 0.88
N ALA A 895 11.23 15.00 1.85
CA ALA A 895 11.66 13.62 1.65
C ALA A 895 10.57 12.58 1.99
N GLN A 896 9.73 12.84 2.99
CA GLN A 896 8.77 11.86 3.49
C GLN A 896 7.52 11.75 2.61
N VAL A 897 7.04 12.86 2.05
CA VAL A 897 5.84 12.85 1.19
C VAL A 897 6.07 11.97 -0.06
N PRO A 898 7.16 12.16 -0.83
CA PRO A 898 7.46 11.31 -1.98
C PRO A 898 7.57 9.83 -1.64
N TYR A 899 8.21 9.50 -0.51
CA TYR A 899 8.35 8.11 -0.04
C TYR A 899 7.00 7.43 0.17
N LEU A 900 6.07 8.14 0.81
CA LEU A 900 4.78 7.59 1.18
C LEU A 900 3.82 7.49 -0.02
N LEU A 901 3.97 8.38 -0.99
CA LEU A 901 3.21 8.32 -2.24
C LEU A 901 3.75 7.24 -3.20
N SER A 902 5.03 6.86 -3.09
CA SER A 902 5.68 5.89 -4.00
C SER A 902 5.57 4.42 -3.60
N MET A 903 4.71 4.05 -2.64
CA MET A 903 4.62 2.65 -2.21
C MET A 903 4.09 1.76 -3.34
N GLU A 904 4.86 0.75 -3.72
CA GLU A 904 4.45 -0.21 -4.75
C GLU A 904 3.29 -1.08 -4.25
N VAL A 905 2.35 -1.36 -5.15
CA VAL A 905 1.19 -2.19 -4.85
C VAL A 905 1.58 -3.67 -4.70
N ALA A 906 0.81 -4.40 -3.90
CA ALA A 906 0.94 -5.86 -3.84
C ALA A 906 0.56 -6.49 -5.18
N GLU A 907 1.01 -7.72 -5.43
CA GLU A 907 0.79 -8.44 -6.71
C GLU A 907 -0.67 -8.45 -7.16
N ASN A 908 -1.61 -8.54 -6.21
CA ASN A 908 -3.05 -8.56 -6.48
C ASN A 908 -3.65 -7.20 -6.92
N GLY A 909 -2.89 -6.11 -6.81
CA GLY A 909 -3.27 -4.76 -7.25
C GLY A 909 -2.68 -4.38 -8.61
N THR A 910 -2.08 -5.32 -9.35
CA THR A 910 -1.40 -5.05 -10.62
C THR A 910 -2.32 -5.24 -11.83
N ILE A 911 -2.01 -4.56 -12.94
CA ILE A 911 -2.77 -4.68 -14.19
C ILE A 911 -2.70 -6.11 -14.77
N LEU A 912 -1.56 -6.79 -14.60
CA LEU A 912 -1.43 -8.19 -15.00
C LEU A 912 -2.32 -9.10 -14.16
N HIS A 913 -2.42 -8.85 -12.84
CA HIS A 913 -3.33 -9.60 -11.98
C HIS A 913 -4.80 -9.37 -12.34
N TYR A 914 -5.17 -8.13 -12.68
CA TYR A 914 -6.49 -7.82 -13.23
C TYR A 914 -6.77 -8.68 -14.46
N ALA A 915 -5.87 -8.69 -15.46
CA ALA A 915 -6.02 -9.50 -16.67
C ALA A 915 -6.20 -11.00 -16.33
N ALA A 916 -5.34 -11.54 -15.45
CA ALA A 916 -5.41 -12.94 -15.03
C ALA A 916 -6.71 -13.32 -14.29
N THR A 917 -7.32 -12.37 -13.58
CA THR A 917 -8.58 -12.59 -12.84
C THR A 917 -9.81 -12.39 -13.71
N ALA A 918 -9.77 -11.45 -14.65
CA ALA A 918 -10.82 -11.24 -15.66
C ALA A 918 -11.04 -12.49 -16.52
N VAL A 919 -10.00 -13.31 -16.75
CA VAL A 919 -10.10 -14.61 -17.43
C VAL A 919 -10.93 -15.65 -16.65
N LYS A 920 -10.92 -15.59 -15.31
CA LYS A 920 -11.44 -16.65 -14.42
C LYS A 920 -12.82 -16.36 -13.82
N SER A 921 -13.31 -15.13 -13.88
CA SER A 921 -14.40 -14.62 -13.02
C SER A 921 -15.69 -14.22 -13.76
N GLY A 922 -16.67 -13.71 -12.99
CA GLY A 922 -18.01 -13.24 -13.43
C GLY A 922 -18.04 -12.01 -14.36
N ALA A 923 -16.93 -11.70 -15.02
CA ALA A 923 -16.88 -10.75 -16.12
C ALA A 923 -17.81 -11.18 -17.27
N THR A 924 -18.24 -10.21 -18.09
CA THR A 924 -19.02 -10.48 -19.30
C THR A 924 -18.24 -11.39 -20.24
N PRO A 925 -18.91 -12.22 -21.07
CA PRO A 925 -18.25 -13.09 -22.04
C PRO A 925 -17.23 -12.36 -22.93
N ALA A 926 -17.55 -11.15 -23.40
CA ALA A 926 -16.67 -10.29 -24.20
C ALA A 926 -15.36 -9.96 -23.46
N ILE A 927 -15.44 -9.42 -22.24
CA ILE A 927 -14.27 -9.08 -21.41
C ILE A 927 -13.43 -10.32 -21.12
N ARG A 928 -14.07 -11.44 -20.77
CA ARG A 928 -13.37 -12.69 -20.44
C ARG A 928 -12.58 -13.24 -21.64
N SER A 929 -13.12 -13.12 -22.84
CA SER A 929 -12.47 -13.57 -24.06
C SER A 929 -11.22 -12.71 -24.35
N ALA A 930 -11.39 -11.38 -24.32
CA ALA A 930 -10.30 -10.42 -24.55
C ALA A 930 -9.20 -10.48 -23.48
N ALA A 931 -9.57 -10.73 -22.22
CA ALA A 931 -8.64 -10.75 -21.09
C ALA A 931 -7.54 -11.83 -21.22
N ARG A 932 -7.77 -12.91 -21.95
CA ARG A 932 -6.73 -13.93 -22.21
C ARG A 932 -5.60 -13.36 -23.05
N VAL A 933 -5.97 -12.73 -24.18
CA VAL A 933 -5.02 -12.11 -25.09
C VAL A 933 -4.32 -10.94 -24.38
N PHE A 934 -5.06 -10.13 -23.64
CA PHE A 934 -4.49 -9.04 -22.85
C PHE A 934 -3.45 -9.52 -21.84
N LYS A 935 -3.74 -10.60 -21.10
CA LYS A 935 -2.78 -11.20 -20.17
C LYS A 935 -1.51 -11.65 -20.88
N ASP A 936 -1.64 -12.37 -21.99
CA ASP A 936 -0.49 -12.92 -22.72
C ASP A 936 0.36 -11.80 -23.35
N ASP A 937 -0.29 -10.74 -23.88
CA ASP A 937 0.39 -9.55 -24.40
C ASP A 937 1.15 -8.80 -23.28
N LEU A 938 0.57 -8.66 -22.08
CA LEU A 938 1.24 -8.06 -20.92
C LEU A 938 2.44 -8.90 -20.43
N GLU A 939 2.33 -10.23 -20.45
CA GLU A 939 3.45 -11.12 -20.09
C GLU A 939 4.62 -10.98 -21.07
N LEU A 940 4.33 -10.84 -22.37
CA LEU A 940 5.35 -10.57 -23.38
C LEU A 940 5.94 -9.17 -23.20
N PHE A 941 5.10 -8.17 -22.97
CA PHE A 941 5.54 -6.79 -22.77
C PHE A 941 6.47 -6.63 -21.56
N ALA A 942 6.32 -7.43 -20.50
CA ALA A 942 7.26 -7.42 -19.38
C ALA A 942 8.71 -7.74 -19.81
N VAL A 943 8.89 -8.53 -20.87
CA VAL A 943 10.21 -8.80 -21.47
C VAL A 943 10.69 -7.56 -22.22
N THR A 944 9.84 -6.95 -23.06
CA THR A 944 10.16 -5.73 -23.81
C THR A 944 10.55 -4.56 -22.90
N VAL A 945 9.89 -4.39 -21.74
CA VAL A 945 10.27 -3.39 -20.74
C VAL A 945 11.70 -3.61 -20.23
N SER A 946 12.12 -4.87 -20.10
CA SER A 946 13.48 -5.21 -19.68
C SER A 946 14.48 -4.91 -20.79
N GLU A 947 14.16 -5.28 -22.04
CA GLU A 947 14.98 -4.96 -23.22
C GLU A 947 15.19 -3.45 -23.39
N TYR A 948 14.12 -2.66 -23.34
CA TYR A 948 14.22 -1.20 -23.42
C TYR A 948 14.98 -0.57 -22.26
N SER A 949 15.00 -1.22 -21.09
CA SER A 949 15.81 -0.77 -19.96
C SER A 949 17.29 -1.14 -20.12
N ASP A 950 17.58 -2.29 -20.73
CA ASP A 950 18.95 -2.75 -21.02
C ASP A 950 19.58 -1.92 -22.17
N ASP A 951 18.74 -1.37 -23.06
CA ASP A 951 19.15 -0.48 -24.15
C ASP A 951 19.58 0.93 -23.69
N LEU A 952 19.22 1.36 -22.47
CA LEU A 952 19.55 2.69 -21.96
C LEU A 952 21.07 2.88 -21.82
N ASP A 953 21.59 4.08 -22.10
CA ASP A 953 22.96 4.42 -21.74
C ASP A 953 23.15 4.44 -20.21
N ASP A 954 22.14 4.94 -19.49
CA ASP A 954 22.15 5.03 -18.03
C ASP A 954 21.78 3.71 -17.34
N GLN A 955 22.75 2.80 -17.28
CA GLN A 955 22.60 1.50 -16.59
C GLN A 955 22.62 1.60 -15.05
N GLN A 956 22.83 2.79 -14.47
CA GLN A 956 22.78 2.99 -13.01
C GLN A 956 21.33 3.17 -12.50
N THR A 957 20.40 3.57 -13.37
CA THR A 957 18.97 3.71 -13.05
C THR A 957 18.09 2.98 -14.09
N PRO A 958 17.98 1.64 -14.00
CA PRO A 958 17.11 0.86 -14.89
C PRO A 958 15.64 1.33 -14.82
N TYR A 959 14.96 1.36 -15.97
CA TYR A 959 13.58 1.82 -16.08
C TYR A 959 12.60 0.66 -16.20
N HIS A 960 12.19 0.12 -15.05
CA HIS A 960 11.21 -0.98 -14.96
C HIS A 960 9.85 -0.55 -14.41
N VAL A 961 9.54 0.75 -14.42
CA VAL A 961 8.34 1.33 -13.79
C VAL A 961 7.06 0.78 -14.41
N LEU A 962 7.05 0.61 -15.73
CA LEU A 962 5.90 0.14 -16.50
C LEU A 962 5.84 -1.39 -16.66
N ASN A 963 6.68 -2.15 -15.94
CA ASN A 963 6.58 -3.60 -15.94
C ASN A 963 5.19 -4.02 -15.44
N PRO A 964 4.39 -4.79 -16.21
CA PRO A 964 3.01 -5.14 -15.83
C PRO A 964 2.83 -5.87 -14.49
N ASN A 965 3.91 -6.47 -13.95
CA ASN A 965 3.94 -7.06 -12.60
C ASN A 965 4.03 -6.01 -11.47
N ARG A 966 4.25 -4.74 -11.80
CA ARG A 966 4.40 -3.61 -10.86
C ARG A 966 3.37 -2.52 -11.13
N THR A 967 2.99 -2.33 -12.40
CA THR A 967 1.97 -1.37 -12.83
C THR A 967 0.66 -1.62 -12.11
N ALA A 968 0.23 -0.64 -11.30
CA ALA A 968 -1.00 -0.72 -10.54
C ALA A 968 -2.21 -0.74 -11.47
N MET A 969 -3.27 -1.48 -11.13
CA MET A 969 -4.49 -1.53 -11.95
C MET A 969 -5.38 -0.29 -11.83
N SER A 970 -5.18 0.52 -10.79
CA SER A 970 -5.89 1.78 -10.53
C SER A 970 -5.00 2.74 -9.74
N ILE A 971 -5.51 3.96 -9.50
CA ILE A 971 -4.91 4.92 -8.58
C ILE A 971 -5.14 4.41 -7.15
N LEU A 972 -4.10 3.82 -6.55
CA LEU A 972 -4.14 3.10 -5.27
C LEU A 972 -3.40 3.81 -4.12
N ILE A 973 -2.73 4.93 -4.38
CA ILE A 973 -2.01 5.75 -3.39
C ILE A 973 -2.06 7.22 -3.76
#